data_AF-A0A8T5LBF0-F1
#
_entry.id   AF-A0A8T5LBF0-F1
#
_cell.length_a   1.000
_cell.length_b   1.000
_cell.length_c   1.000
_cell.angle_alpha   90.00
_cell.angle_beta   90.00
_cell.angle_gamma   90.00
#
_symmetry.space_group_name_H-M   'P 1'
#
loop_
_entity.id
_entity.type
_entity.pdbx_description
1 polymer ?
#
loop_
_entity_poly.entity_id
_entity_poly.type
_entity_poly.pdbx_seq_one_letter_code
_entity_poly.pdbx_strand_id
1 'polypeptide(L)'
;MEKDYEVKVVWMLNTFCNYDCEYCYISKETRKINNQTKEQTDKIIKFFNNTDKKYLIYMSGGEPTLYPNFVKLCKELTKKHFISLDTNLSTNFVYDFIKEIDPKKVKWVQCSLHIKERERHNQTKDYLKKISALKKAGFNVLSNQIMHPRDFKLIEKTIKFFHKHNIPITPKFLKGKYKGKTYPDDYTKKEKDWIKKIQKYGSIKPLMESDNSIKRGIPSYKGLPCATGRKMIVIKPNGNIFRCSDDKNCMGNAFTGKLKLNTYNKPCEAEKCMCYIRGMEYIDKKYLENNKPEKVEVSIIIPARNSEKTLKKCLESISNLNYKNFEALIVNNNSTDRTKKIILEFAKKDPRIKYLFEKEIGTGAARYCGEKEAKGDIIMMTDSDCIVPENWIQEMTQPIKENKTRVVQGLKKPFIKNYWTEQIQKEKEQTNKLSIKKNKVGLVDTANFAIKKDFLQNAGHSNPDIKYSNDTELMLRLLNRKYKINLVDTSVLHNEPDTARKIFKKQIIRGEENQKIRELYNKENNFFEKENPINNLKFIKNTFLNFLTLNENASYDFVSGLGWRIGKLKSKLKKGYLKKIQCPICNWQGPSFLPYKKTENRQCPRCNSFERHRFLYLYLKRILNKEKIKLLHIAPEKGISKYLKDKKNIEYLSIDIDEKRAMKKADITNLPFENNSFDLIICNHILEHINNDKKAISELAKVLKKGGQTIISVPLSINKRTIEDPKIKTDEDRERVYQYKGHVRLYGTEEFPELLNKKGFKVTKIESKQFFPKETVNKFVLGRDVLHLCEKL
;
A
#
# COMPACT_ATOMS: atom_id res chain seq x y z
N MET A 1 31.11 -25.74 -8.30
CA MET A 1 31.79 -24.60 -7.65
C MET A 1 31.08 -24.04 -6.41
N GLU A 2 29.76 -23.79 -6.38
CA GLU A 2 29.14 -23.13 -5.19
C GLU A 2 29.02 -24.01 -3.93
N LYS A 3 29.18 -25.33 -4.04
CA LYS A 3 29.26 -26.26 -2.91
C LYS A 3 30.70 -26.57 -2.45
N ASP A 4 31.71 -26.01 -3.12
CA ASP A 4 33.11 -26.46 -3.01
C ASP A 4 34.00 -25.53 -2.15
N TYR A 5 33.46 -24.43 -1.64
CA TYR A 5 34.14 -23.50 -0.73
C TYR A 5 33.22 -23.11 0.43
N GLU A 6 33.80 -22.70 1.55
CA GLU A 6 33.08 -22.38 2.79
C GLU A 6 32.94 -20.87 3.00
N VAL A 7 33.96 -20.10 2.60
CA VAL A 7 34.02 -18.65 2.82
C VAL A 7 34.42 -17.94 1.54
N LYS A 8 33.70 -16.87 1.19
CA LYS A 8 34.11 -15.96 0.10
C LYS A 8 35.03 -14.88 0.62
N VAL A 9 36.06 -14.56 -0.15
CA VAL A 9 36.95 -13.46 0.16
C VAL A 9 36.91 -12.47 -0.99
N VAL A 10 36.67 -11.21 -0.67
CA VAL A 10 36.85 -10.10 -1.61
C VAL A 10 38.16 -9.43 -1.26
N TRP A 11 39.17 -9.65 -2.10
CA TRP A 11 40.51 -9.18 -1.85
C TRP A 11 40.87 -8.06 -2.83
N MET A 12 41.09 -6.88 -2.29
CA MET A 12 41.72 -5.78 -2.98
C MET A 12 43.23 -5.93 -2.84
N LEU A 13 43.89 -6.48 -3.86
CA LEU A 13 45.32 -6.81 -3.83
C LEU A 13 46.19 -5.56 -3.70
N ASN A 14 45.91 -4.56 -4.52
CA ASN A 14 46.63 -3.31 -4.58
C ASN A 14 45.69 -2.17 -4.99
N THR A 15 46.18 -0.94 -4.91
CA THR A 15 45.55 0.22 -5.56
C THR A 15 46.26 0.61 -6.85
N PHE A 16 47.49 0.12 -7.07
CA PHE A 16 48.33 0.46 -8.21
C PHE A 16 47.71 0.01 -9.53
N CYS A 17 47.62 0.90 -10.51
CA CYS A 17 47.05 0.61 -11.82
C CYS A 17 47.81 1.32 -12.93
N ASN A 18 48.02 0.64 -14.05
CA ASN A 18 48.66 1.20 -15.24
C ASN A 18 47.68 1.93 -16.19
N TYR A 19 46.37 1.95 -15.88
CA TYR A 19 45.36 2.69 -16.63
C TYR A 19 44.86 3.91 -15.82
N ASP A 20 44.63 5.04 -16.48
CA ASP A 20 44.15 6.29 -15.84
C ASP A 20 42.67 6.58 -16.14
N CYS A 21 41.82 5.57 -15.94
CA CYS A 21 40.38 5.68 -16.18
C CYS A 21 39.76 6.86 -15.38
N GLU A 22 39.01 7.74 -16.06
CA GLU A 22 38.34 8.91 -15.44
C GLU A 22 37.26 8.54 -14.41
N TYR A 23 36.63 7.37 -14.58
CA TYR A 23 35.51 6.91 -13.77
C TYR A 23 35.93 5.92 -12.67
N CYS A 24 37.24 5.75 -12.43
CA CYS A 24 37.70 4.86 -11.38
C CYS A 24 37.25 5.38 -10.01
N TYR A 25 36.83 4.47 -9.14
CA TYR A 25 36.48 4.82 -7.75
C TYR A 25 37.72 4.98 -6.85
N ILE A 26 38.89 4.52 -7.29
CA ILE A 26 40.18 4.76 -6.64
C ILE A 26 40.73 6.08 -7.18
N SER A 27 41.15 6.99 -6.30
CA SER A 27 41.65 8.30 -6.72
C SER A 27 42.94 8.17 -7.54
N LYS A 28 43.22 9.18 -8.38
CA LYS A 28 44.39 9.19 -9.27
C LYS A 28 45.70 9.08 -8.48
N GLU A 29 45.77 9.75 -7.34
CA GLU A 29 46.95 9.80 -6.47
C GLU A 29 47.25 8.40 -5.91
N THR A 30 46.22 7.71 -5.39
CA THR A 30 46.37 6.38 -4.79
C THR A 30 46.70 5.30 -5.82
N ARG A 31 46.32 5.48 -7.10
CA ARG A 31 46.62 4.53 -8.19
C ARG A 31 48.07 4.52 -8.65
N LYS A 32 48.85 5.55 -8.32
CA LYS A 32 50.26 5.64 -8.70
C LYS A 32 51.22 5.01 -7.67
N ILE A 33 50.70 4.66 -6.49
CA ILE A 33 51.51 4.18 -5.38
C ILE A 33 51.53 2.64 -5.39
N ASN A 34 52.71 2.06 -5.62
CA ASN A 34 52.92 0.60 -5.50
C ASN A 34 53.61 0.26 -4.18
N ASN A 35 52.82 -0.20 -3.20
CA ASN A 35 53.32 -0.51 -1.86
C ASN A 35 53.43 -2.02 -1.56
N GLN A 36 53.28 -2.88 -2.58
CA GLN A 36 53.23 -4.32 -2.37
C GLN A 36 54.60 -4.97 -2.61
N THR A 37 55.03 -5.86 -1.71
CA THR A 37 56.35 -6.52 -1.73
C THR A 37 56.24 -8.02 -1.99
N LYS A 38 57.34 -8.64 -2.44
CA LYS A 38 57.41 -10.11 -2.60
C LYS A 38 57.18 -10.85 -1.28
N GLU A 39 57.65 -10.30 -0.17
CA GLU A 39 57.45 -10.86 1.17
C GLU A 39 55.96 -10.92 1.55
N GLN A 40 55.17 -9.93 1.17
CA GLN A 40 53.72 -9.93 1.38
C GLN A 40 53.02 -11.05 0.59
N THR A 41 53.52 -11.37 -0.61
CA THR A 41 53.03 -12.52 -1.41
C THR A 41 53.22 -13.84 -0.66
N ASP A 42 54.38 -14.06 -0.04
CA ASP A 42 54.62 -15.31 0.69
C ASP A 42 53.80 -15.36 2.01
N LYS A 43 53.67 -14.21 2.71
CA LYS A 43 52.82 -14.09 3.91
C LYS A 43 51.35 -14.42 3.64
N ILE A 44 50.79 -13.92 2.54
CA ILE A 44 49.37 -14.15 2.21
C ILE A 44 49.11 -15.58 1.73
N ILE A 45 50.05 -16.19 1.00
CA ILE A 45 49.98 -17.62 0.65
C ILE A 45 49.95 -18.46 1.93
N LYS A 46 50.88 -18.19 2.87
CA LYS A 46 50.92 -18.87 4.17
C LYS A 46 49.62 -18.70 4.95
N PHE A 47 49.05 -17.49 4.97
CA PHE A 47 47.77 -17.22 5.62
C PHE A 47 46.65 -18.12 5.09
N PHE A 48 46.46 -18.17 3.76
CA PHE A 48 45.39 -18.97 3.17
C PHE A 48 45.62 -20.48 3.34
N ASN A 49 46.87 -20.94 3.19
CA ASN A 49 47.22 -22.34 3.32
C ASN A 49 47.05 -22.86 4.77
N ASN A 50 47.34 -22.02 5.77
CA ASN A 50 47.28 -22.40 7.18
C ASN A 50 45.86 -22.44 7.77
N THR A 51 44.83 -22.00 7.04
CA THR A 51 43.45 -22.13 7.53
C THR A 51 42.90 -23.51 7.22
N ASP A 52 42.02 -24.04 8.07
CA ASP A 52 41.28 -25.28 7.84
C ASP A 52 40.26 -25.17 6.67
N LYS A 53 39.89 -23.95 6.29
CA LYS A 53 38.80 -23.68 5.33
C LYS A 53 39.22 -23.67 3.87
N LYS A 54 38.26 -23.93 2.98
CA LYS A 54 38.38 -23.63 1.54
C LYS A 54 37.73 -22.29 1.18
N TYR A 55 38.46 -21.42 0.49
CA TYR A 55 37.97 -20.12 0.05
C TYR A 55 37.64 -20.05 -1.44
N LEU A 56 36.71 -19.15 -1.77
CA LEU A 56 36.62 -18.55 -3.10
C LEU A 56 37.10 -17.10 -3.02
N ILE A 57 38.24 -16.81 -3.64
CA ILE A 57 38.96 -15.55 -3.53
C ILE A 57 38.72 -14.70 -4.78
N TYR A 58 37.95 -13.62 -4.64
CA TYR A 58 37.75 -12.60 -5.65
C TYR A 58 38.88 -11.59 -5.59
N MET A 59 39.77 -11.64 -6.57
CA MET A 59 40.97 -10.83 -6.70
C MET A 59 40.66 -9.60 -7.55
N SER A 60 40.75 -8.42 -6.94
CA SER A 60 40.50 -7.11 -7.57
C SER A 60 41.49 -6.07 -7.01
N GLY A 61 41.37 -4.81 -7.39
CA GLY A 61 42.31 -3.76 -7.00
C GLY A 61 42.40 -2.63 -8.02
N GLY A 62 43.60 -2.04 -8.14
CA GLY A 62 43.97 -1.26 -9.31
C GLY A 62 44.05 -2.19 -10.53
N GLU A 63 45.25 -2.64 -10.87
CA GLU A 63 45.44 -3.77 -11.78
C GLU A 63 46.07 -4.93 -11.00
N PRO A 64 45.30 -5.99 -10.68
CA PRO A 64 45.78 -7.09 -9.85
C PRO A 64 46.98 -7.83 -10.42
N THR A 65 47.11 -7.90 -11.75
CA THR A 65 48.20 -8.64 -12.40
C THR A 65 49.57 -7.96 -12.24
N LEU A 66 49.61 -6.72 -11.76
CA LEU A 66 50.83 -6.01 -11.36
C LEU A 66 51.26 -6.33 -9.92
N TYR A 67 50.50 -7.16 -9.19
CA TYR A 67 50.89 -7.61 -7.85
C TYR A 67 52.15 -8.49 -7.92
N PRO A 68 53.11 -8.36 -6.98
CA PRO A 68 54.35 -9.12 -7.01
C PRO A 68 54.12 -10.63 -7.10
N ASN A 69 54.75 -11.28 -8.08
CA ASN A 69 54.66 -12.72 -8.33
C ASN A 69 53.21 -13.22 -8.50
N PHE A 70 52.36 -12.45 -9.19
CA PHE A 70 50.93 -12.74 -9.34
C PHE A 70 50.59 -14.18 -9.80
N VAL A 71 51.27 -14.71 -10.82
CA VAL A 71 50.98 -16.08 -11.31
C VAL A 71 51.38 -17.14 -10.28
N LYS A 72 52.54 -16.99 -9.61
CA LYS A 72 52.95 -17.83 -8.47
C LYS A 72 51.90 -17.81 -7.36
N LEU A 73 51.42 -16.62 -7.00
CA LEU A 73 50.36 -16.45 -6.01
C LEU A 73 49.10 -17.22 -6.40
N CYS A 74 48.61 -17.08 -7.63
CA CYS A 74 47.44 -17.82 -8.11
C CYS A 74 47.68 -19.33 -8.09
N LYS A 75 48.87 -19.80 -8.50
CA LYS A 75 49.23 -21.22 -8.51
C LYS A 75 49.20 -21.81 -7.11
N GLU A 76 49.81 -21.14 -6.15
CA GLU A 76 49.85 -21.60 -4.76
C GLU A 76 48.47 -21.59 -4.12
N LEU A 77 47.66 -20.54 -4.33
CA LEU A 77 46.31 -20.48 -3.78
C LEU A 77 45.38 -21.55 -4.36
N THR A 78 45.50 -21.85 -5.67
CA THR A 78 44.58 -22.79 -6.35
C THR A 78 44.85 -24.27 -6.04
N LYS A 79 45.99 -24.59 -5.40
CA LYS A 79 46.22 -25.93 -4.81
C LYS A 79 45.06 -26.30 -3.87
N LYS A 80 44.64 -25.39 -2.99
CA LYS A 80 43.57 -25.60 -2.01
C LYS A 80 42.27 -24.86 -2.31
N HIS A 81 42.35 -23.64 -2.85
CA HIS A 81 41.24 -22.71 -2.96
C HIS A 81 40.76 -22.51 -4.39
N PHE A 82 39.71 -21.72 -4.55
CA PHE A 82 39.22 -21.24 -5.84
C PHE A 82 39.48 -19.75 -5.95
N ILE A 83 39.72 -19.27 -7.17
CA ILE A 83 39.93 -17.84 -7.43
C ILE A 83 38.93 -17.31 -8.45
N SER A 84 38.73 -16.00 -8.44
CA SER A 84 38.04 -15.24 -9.48
C SER A 84 38.81 -13.95 -9.66
N LEU A 85 39.08 -13.55 -10.91
CA LEU A 85 39.98 -12.44 -11.20
C LEU A 85 39.23 -11.33 -11.93
N ASP A 86 39.33 -10.10 -11.45
CA ASP A 86 38.93 -8.88 -12.16
C ASP A 86 40.19 -8.16 -12.67
N THR A 87 40.38 -8.05 -13.98
CA THR A 87 41.60 -7.48 -14.59
C THR A 87 41.27 -6.59 -15.80
N ASN A 88 42.07 -5.56 -16.01
CA ASN A 88 42.09 -4.78 -17.25
C ASN A 88 42.90 -5.47 -18.36
N LEU A 89 43.52 -6.63 -18.10
CA LEU A 89 44.17 -7.49 -19.09
C LEU A 89 45.35 -6.84 -19.86
N SER A 90 45.92 -5.77 -19.31
CA SER A 90 46.98 -4.98 -19.95
C SER A 90 48.36 -5.66 -19.94
N THR A 91 48.60 -6.60 -19.03
CA THR A 91 49.89 -7.30 -18.88
C THR A 91 49.89 -8.65 -19.61
N ASN A 92 51.07 -9.27 -19.74
CA ASN A 92 51.23 -10.56 -20.44
C ASN A 92 51.04 -11.80 -19.55
N PHE A 93 50.54 -11.63 -18.32
CA PHE A 93 50.34 -12.70 -17.34
C PHE A 93 49.54 -13.90 -17.89
N VAL A 94 48.66 -13.66 -18.88
CA VAL A 94 47.75 -14.65 -19.46
C VAL A 94 48.47 -15.91 -19.93
N TYR A 95 49.63 -15.77 -20.56
CA TYR A 95 50.32 -16.89 -21.18
C TYR A 95 50.90 -17.84 -20.13
N ASP A 96 51.42 -17.31 -19.02
CA ASP A 96 51.88 -18.12 -17.89
C ASP A 96 50.70 -18.63 -17.06
N PHE A 97 49.66 -17.80 -16.88
CA PHE A 97 48.45 -18.17 -16.15
C PHE A 97 47.73 -19.37 -16.77
N ILE A 98 47.66 -19.44 -18.10
CA ILE A 98 47.07 -20.58 -18.82
C ILE A 98 47.87 -21.88 -18.61
N LYS A 99 49.20 -21.78 -18.54
CA LYS A 99 50.07 -22.95 -18.35
C LYS A 99 50.03 -23.48 -16.93
N GLU A 100 49.97 -22.58 -15.95
CA GLU A 100 50.21 -22.90 -14.54
C GLU A 100 48.94 -23.18 -13.73
N ILE A 101 47.76 -22.76 -14.21
CA ILE A 101 46.52 -22.76 -13.42
C ILE A 101 45.44 -23.64 -14.07
N ASP A 102 44.87 -24.57 -13.30
CA ASP A 102 43.70 -25.35 -13.74
C ASP A 102 42.46 -24.45 -13.90
N PRO A 103 41.84 -24.36 -15.09
CA PRO A 103 40.61 -23.61 -15.32
C PRO A 103 39.46 -23.96 -14.37
N LYS A 104 39.38 -25.22 -13.90
CA LYS A 104 38.34 -25.66 -12.94
C LYS A 104 38.49 -25.00 -11.57
N LYS A 105 39.68 -24.47 -11.24
CA LYS A 105 39.95 -23.72 -10.01
C LYS A 105 39.62 -22.23 -10.13
N VAL A 106 39.24 -21.76 -11.32
CA VAL A 106 38.96 -20.34 -11.60
C VAL A 106 37.48 -20.14 -11.94
N LYS A 107 36.74 -19.44 -11.05
CA LYS A 107 35.30 -19.21 -11.24
C LYS A 107 35.02 -18.33 -12.46
N TRP A 108 35.69 -17.18 -12.52
CA TRP A 108 35.59 -16.22 -13.61
C TRP A 108 36.91 -15.46 -13.78
N VAL A 109 37.28 -15.20 -15.02
CA VAL A 109 38.21 -14.13 -15.40
C VAL A 109 37.36 -13.00 -15.99
N GLN A 110 37.10 -11.96 -15.21
CA GLN A 110 36.40 -10.76 -15.63
C GLN A 110 37.39 -9.76 -16.22
N CYS A 111 37.29 -9.60 -17.53
CA CYS A 111 38.11 -8.77 -18.37
C CYS A 111 37.40 -7.43 -18.58
N SER A 112 37.89 -6.37 -17.95
CA SER A 112 37.32 -5.03 -18.09
C SER A 112 37.92 -4.34 -19.31
N LEU A 113 37.09 -3.96 -20.27
CA LEU A 113 37.52 -3.51 -21.59
C LEU A 113 38.19 -2.13 -21.58
N HIS A 114 37.67 -1.14 -20.84
CA HIS A 114 38.26 0.20 -20.76
C HIS A 114 38.65 0.80 -22.13
N ILE A 115 37.74 0.81 -23.11
CA ILE A 115 38.07 1.08 -24.52
C ILE A 115 38.98 2.30 -24.79
N LYS A 116 38.74 3.44 -24.13
CA LYS A 116 39.58 4.64 -24.30
C LYS A 116 41.05 4.40 -23.94
N GLU A 117 41.31 3.69 -22.83
CA GLU A 117 42.68 3.37 -22.43
C GLU A 117 43.30 2.41 -23.45
N ARG A 118 42.53 1.45 -23.97
CA ARG A 118 43.05 0.55 -25.00
C ARG A 118 43.36 1.24 -26.30
N GLU A 119 42.55 2.20 -26.73
CA GLU A 119 42.84 3.02 -27.91
C GLU A 119 44.09 3.87 -27.67
N ARG A 120 44.21 4.49 -26.49
CA ARG A 120 45.39 5.28 -26.08
C ARG A 120 46.69 4.48 -26.10
N HIS A 121 46.65 3.22 -25.67
CA HIS A 121 47.82 2.33 -25.60
C HIS A 121 47.96 1.38 -26.80
N ASN A 122 47.09 1.49 -27.81
CA ASN A 122 47.02 0.61 -28.97
C ASN A 122 46.89 -0.91 -28.65
N GLN A 123 46.10 -1.24 -27.62
CA GLN A 123 45.99 -2.59 -27.04
C GLN A 123 44.73 -3.38 -27.45
N THR A 124 43.94 -2.89 -28.41
CA THR A 124 42.66 -3.52 -28.79
C THR A 124 42.84 -4.92 -29.38
N LYS A 125 43.82 -5.12 -30.29
CA LYS A 125 44.12 -6.43 -30.89
C LYS A 125 44.70 -7.41 -29.88
N ASP A 126 45.59 -6.93 -29.02
CA ASP A 126 46.20 -7.72 -27.95
C ASP A 126 45.13 -8.25 -26.96
N TYR A 127 44.16 -7.41 -26.61
CA TYR A 127 43.03 -7.82 -25.77
C TYR A 127 42.19 -8.95 -26.38
N LEU A 128 41.89 -8.88 -27.68
CA LEU A 128 41.19 -9.95 -28.41
C LEU A 128 41.98 -11.26 -28.34
N LYS A 129 43.30 -11.20 -28.61
CA LYS A 129 44.19 -12.37 -28.58
C LYS A 129 44.19 -13.02 -27.20
N LYS A 130 44.34 -12.23 -26.14
CA LYS A 130 44.37 -12.71 -24.75
C LYS A 130 43.04 -13.32 -24.30
N ILE A 131 41.90 -12.71 -24.63
CA ILE A 131 40.58 -13.32 -24.35
C ILE A 131 40.42 -14.64 -25.09
N SER A 132 40.80 -14.68 -26.37
CA SER A 132 40.71 -15.92 -27.17
C SER A 132 41.57 -17.02 -26.57
N ALA A 133 42.80 -16.70 -26.14
CA ALA A 133 43.70 -17.65 -25.48
C ALA A 133 43.09 -18.22 -24.19
N LEU A 134 42.56 -17.37 -23.31
CA LEU A 134 41.91 -17.81 -22.07
C LEU A 134 40.69 -18.71 -22.35
N LYS A 135 39.84 -18.33 -23.32
CA LYS A 135 38.67 -19.14 -23.71
C LYS A 135 39.08 -20.51 -24.28
N LYS A 136 40.07 -20.54 -25.18
CA LYS A 136 40.60 -21.78 -25.77
C LYS A 136 41.21 -22.71 -24.73
N ALA A 137 41.83 -22.15 -23.69
CA ALA A 137 42.35 -22.88 -22.54
C ALA A 137 41.26 -23.35 -21.56
N GLY A 138 39.98 -23.11 -21.82
CA GLY A 138 38.86 -23.60 -21.00
C GLY A 138 38.46 -22.71 -19.83
N PHE A 139 38.98 -21.48 -19.72
CA PHE A 139 38.59 -20.56 -18.66
C PHE A 139 37.21 -19.94 -18.91
N ASN A 140 36.45 -19.73 -17.83
CA ASN A 140 35.22 -18.95 -17.84
C ASN A 140 35.54 -17.44 -17.93
N VAL A 141 35.48 -16.88 -19.14
CA VAL A 141 35.87 -15.48 -19.41
C VAL A 141 34.65 -14.57 -19.61
N LEU A 142 34.62 -13.43 -18.91
CA LEU A 142 33.61 -12.39 -19.07
C LEU A 142 34.25 -11.06 -19.46
N SER A 143 33.92 -10.54 -20.64
CA SER A 143 34.35 -9.20 -21.04
C SER A 143 33.29 -8.16 -20.65
N ASN A 144 33.67 -7.06 -20.02
CA ASN A 144 32.73 -6.04 -19.55
C ASN A 144 33.18 -4.60 -19.84
N GLN A 145 32.24 -3.66 -19.98
CA GLN A 145 32.52 -2.26 -20.26
C GLN A 145 31.64 -1.36 -19.38
N ILE A 146 32.22 -0.33 -18.75
CA ILE A 146 31.46 0.67 -17.98
C ILE A 146 30.76 1.63 -18.95
N MET A 147 29.47 1.86 -18.73
CA MET A 147 28.58 2.68 -19.56
C MET A 147 28.72 4.16 -19.23
N HIS A 148 29.89 4.73 -19.51
CA HIS A 148 30.15 6.13 -19.21
C HIS A 148 29.33 7.07 -20.14
N PRO A 149 28.56 8.04 -19.60
CA PRO A 149 27.60 8.82 -20.39
C PRO A 149 28.18 9.66 -21.53
N ARG A 150 29.47 10.01 -21.45
CA ARG A 150 30.12 10.82 -22.50
C ARG A 150 30.50 10.01 -23.73
N ASP A 151 30.49 8.67 -23.64
CA ASP A 151 31.19 7.80 -24.58
C ASP A 151 30.23 6.88 -25.34
N PHE A 152 28.95 7.22 -25.42
CA PHE A 152 27.91 6.34 -25.98
C PHE A 152 28.19 5.86 -27.40
N LYS A 153 28.58 6.76 -28.31
CA LYS A 153 28.89 6.40 -29.70
C LYS A 153 30.07 5.44 -29.79
N LEU A 154 31.14 5.73 -29.04
CA LEU A 154 32.34 4.90 -28.99
C LEU A 154 32.04 3.51 -28.40
N ILE A 155 31.35 3.47 -27.27
CA ILE A 155 30.97 2.22 -26.60
C ILE A 155 30.07 1.37 -27.50
N GLU A 156 29.09 1.96 -28.18
CA GLU A 156 28.21 1.22 -29.08
C GLU A 156 28.97 0.62 -30.27
N LYS A 157 29.84 1.40 -30.93
CA LYS A 157 30.71 0.92 -32.02
C LYS A 157 31.57 -0.25 -31.53
N THR A 158 32.14 -0.09 -30.35
CA THR A 158 33.04 -1.06 -29.73
C THR A 158 32.33 -2.37 -29.40
N ILE A 159 31.18 -2.33 -28.72
CA ILE A 159 30.41 -3.53 -28.38
C ILE A 159 30.05 -4.30 -29.65
N LYS A 160 29.60 -3.62 -30.71
CA LYS A 160 29.31 -4.26 -32.00
C LYS A 160 30.54 -4.88 -32.65
N PHE A 161 31.69 -4.19 -32.61
CA PHE A 161 32.96 -4.70 -33.12
C PHE A 161 33.39 -6.00 -32.42
N PHE A 162 33.38 -6.01 -31.09
CA PHE A 162 33.76 -7.18 -30.29
C PHE A 162 32.75 -8.34 -30.41
N HIS A 163 31.45 -8.02 -30.53
CA HIS A 163 30.41 -9.00 -30.82
C HIS A 163 30.66 -9.74 -32.14
N LYS A 164 31.03 -9.02 -33.22
CA LYS A 164 31.41 -9.63 -34.51
C LYS A 164 32.64 -10.56 -34.42
N HIS A 165 33.48 -10.40 -33.40
CA HIS A 165 34.65 -11.24 -33.14
C HIS A 165 34.38 -12.32 -32.07
N ASN A 166 33.11 -12.70 -31.85
CA ASN A 166 32.71 -13.72 -30.86
C ASN A 166 33.17 -13.42 -29.42
N ILE A 167 33.34 -12.13 -29.10
CA ILE A 167 33.67 -11.63 -27.77
C ILE A 167 32.56 -10.67 -27.36
N PRO A 168 31.39 -11.20 -26.94
CA PRO A 168 30.32 -10.34 -26.44
C PRO A 168 30.77 -9.56 -25.20
N ILE A 169 30.42 -8.26 -25.16
CA ILE A 169 30.78 -7.34 -24.08
C ILE A 169 29.56 -7.11 -23.19
N THR A 170 29.69 -7.40 -21.90
CA THR A 170 28.64 -7.13 -20.90
C THR A 170 28.68 -5.65 -20.48
N PRO A 171 27.62 -4.86 -20.74
CA PRO A 171 27.58 -3.48 -20.27
C PRO A 171 27.33 -3.40 -18.75
N LYS A 172 28.14 -2.63 -18.03
CA LYS A 172 28.01 -2.35 -16.58
C LYS A 172 27.70 -0.86 -16.38
N PHE A 173 26.71 -0.55 -15.55
CA PHE A 173 26.40 0.84 -15.23
C PHE A 173 27.56 1.51 -14.47
N LEU A 174 27.76 2.79 -14.71
CA LEU A 174 28.60 3.64 -13.89
C LEU A 174 27.99 3.71 -12.47
N LYS A 175 28.84 3.59 -11.46
CA LYS A 175 28.46 3.69 -10.04
C LYS A 175 29.36 4.73 -9.38
N GLY A 176 28.78 5.60 -8.56
CA GLY A 176 29.52 6.61 -7.81
C GLY A 176 29.25 8.05 -8.26
N LYS A 177 30.00 9.00 -7.68
CA LYS A 177 29.90 10.42 -8.00
C LYS A 177 30.85 10.78 -9.14
N TYR A 178 30.34 11.47 -10.15
CA TYR A 178 31.15 12.00 -11.24
C TYR A 178 30.59 13.36 -11.70
N LYS A 179 31.41 14.40 -11.66
CA LYS A 179 31.08 15.79 -12.05
C LYS A 179 29.74 16.28 -11.47
N GLY A 180 29.57 16.14 -10.15
CA GLY A 180 28.37 16.61 -9.44
C GLY A 180 27.14 15.71 -9.55
N LYS A 181 27.19 14.63 -10.36
CA LYS A 181 26.11 13.65 -10.50
C LYS A 181 26.42 12.34 -9.77
N THR A 182 25.40 11.66 -9.29
CA THR A 182 25.45 10.35 -8.62
C THR A 182 24.83 9.27 -9.53
N TYR A 183 25.66 8.39 -10.05
CA TYR A 183 25.23 7.27 -10.90
C TYR A 183 25.03 6.00 -10.06
N PRO A 184 24.03 5.16 -10.40
CA PRO A 184 23.23 5.18 -11.63
C PRO A 184 21.96 6.05 -11.58
N ASP A 185 21.67 6.72 -10.47
CA ASP A 185 20.41 7.45 -10.28
C ASP A 185 20.23 8.58 -11.32
N ASP A 186 21.31 9.32 -11.57
CA ASP A 186 21.35 10.48 -12.46
C ASP A 186 21.49 10.15 -13.96
N TYR A 187 21.41 8.87 -14.37
CA TYR A 187 21.24 8.54 -15.79
C TYR A 187 19.89 9.09 -16.28
N THR A 188 19.91 9.85 -17.38
CA THR A 188 18.68 10.35 -18.02
C THR A 188 17.88 9.19 -18.62
N LYS A 189 16.60 9.42 -18.91
CA LYS A 189 15.74 8.41 -19.56
C LYS A 189 16.32 7.93 -20.88
N LYS A 190 16.83 8.85 -21.71
CA LYS A 190 17.47 8.56 -23.00
C LYS A 190 18.69 7.65 -22.83
N GLU A 191 19.50 7.90 -21.81
CA GLU A 191 20.69 7.10 -21.50
C GLU A 191 20.31 5.70 -21.00
N LYS A 192 19.31 5.61 -20.12
CA LYS A 192 18.77 4.32 -19.63
C LYS A 192 18.23 3.48 -20.78
N ASP A 193 17.49 4.09 -21.71
CA ASP A 193 16.93 3.38 -22.87
C ASP A 193 18.01 2.99 -23.89
N TRP A 194 19.04 3.81 -24.08
CA TRP A 194 20.23 3.43 -24.86
C TRP A 194 20.95 2.22 -24.24
N ILE A 195 21.21 2.22 -22.92
CA ILE A 195 21.85 1.08 -22.24
C ILE A 195 21.04 -0.20 -22.45
N LYS A 196 19.70 -0.15 -22.34
CA LYS A 196 18.84 -1.30 -22.64
C LYS A 196 18.98 -1.79 -24.08
N LYS A 197 19.05 -0.86 -25.05
CA LYS A 197 19.19 -1.22 -26.47
C LYS A 197 20.50 -1.95 -26.77
N ILE A 198 21.60 -1.55 -26.15
CA ILE A 198 22.91 -2.18 -26.39
C ILE A 198 23.12 -3.47 -25.60
N GLN A 199 22.37 -3.70 -24.51
CA GLN A 199 22.43 -4.93 -23.71
C GLN A 199 22.19 -6.19 -24.54
N LYS A 200 21.41 -6.10 -25.63
CA LYS A 200 21.14 -7.24 -26.53
C LYS A 200 22.38 -7.82 -27.22
N TYR A 201 23.50 -7.08 -27.27
CA TYR A 201 24.76 -7.53 -27.87
C TYR A 201 25.74 -8.17 -26.86
N GLY A 202 25.38 -8.19 -25.57
CA GLY A 202 26.19 -8.80 -24.50
C GLY A 202 25.98 -10.30 -24.34
N SER A 203 26.89 -10.97 -23.62
CA SER A 203 26.95 -12.44 -23.45
C SER A 203 25.91 -12.99 -22.50
N ILE A 204 25.46 -12.15 -21.58
CA ILE A 204 24.56 -12.49 -20.49
C ILE A 204 23.65 -11.27 -20.39
N LYS A 205 22.31 -11.46 -20.33
CA LYS A 205 21.42 -10.46 -19.71
C LYS A 205 22.15 -10.03 -18.45
N PRO A 206 22.47 -8.74 -18.25
CA PRO A 206 23.41 -8.38 -17.21
C PRO A 206 22.97 -9.07 -15.92
N LEU A 207 23.93 -9.54 -15.11
CA LEU A 207 23.76 -10.10 -13.77
C LEU A 207 23.11 -9.09 -12.78
N MET A 208 22.31 -8.17 -13.32
CA MET A 208 21.66 -6.96 -12.84
C MET A 208 20.14 -6.98 -13.04
N GLU A 209 19.50 -8.08 -13.46
CA GLU A 209 18.07 -8.25 -13.09
C GLU A 209 17.93 -8.27 -11.53
N SER A 210 19.03 -8.48 -10.79
CA SER A 210 19.12 -8.23 -9.34
C SER A 210 19.49 -6.79 -8.92
N ASP A 211 19.81 -5.87 -9.85
CA ASP A 211 19.89 -4.42 -9.58
C ASP A 211 18.47 -3.79 -9.63
N ASN A 212 17.44 -4.60 -9.33
CA ASN A 212 16.13 -4.16 -8.81
C ASN A 212 16.25 -3.28 -7.54
N SER A 213 17.45 -3.22 -6.92
CA SER A 213 17.86 -2.24 -5.91
C SER A 213 17.78 -0.78 -6.37
N ILE A 214 17.84 -0.52 -7.70
CA ILE A 214 17.75 0.84 -8.27
C ILE A 214 16.28 1.24 -8.49
N LYS A 215 15.37 0.27 -8.69
CA LYS A 215 13.92 0.54 -8.86
C LYS A 215 13.16 0.67 -7.54
N ARG A 216 13.68 0.10 -6.45
CA ARG A 216 13.11 0.19 -5.10
C ARG A 216 14.20 0.74 -4.21
N GLY A 217 14.20 2.05 -3.94
CA GLY A 217 15.25 2.74 -3.19
C GLY A 217 15.85 1.86 -2.07
N ILE A 218 17.17 1.71 -2.08
CA ILE A 218 17.90 0.69 -1.30
C ILE A 218 17.35 0.61 0.15
N PRO A 219 16.72 -0.50 0.56
CA PRO A 219 16.28 -0.66 1.94
C PRO A 219 17.48 -0.57 2.90
N SER A 220 17.24 -0.04 4.10
CA SER A 220 18.24 -0.08 5.16
C SER A 220 18.25 -1.48 5.72
N TYR A 221 19.43 -2.08 5.79
CA TYR A 221 19.61 -3.41 6.34
C TYR A 221 20.00 -3.36 7.82
N LYS A 222 20.05 -2.15 8.40
CA LYS A 222 20.47 -1.91 9.77
C LYS A 222 19.59 -2.72 10.74
N GLY A 223 20.22 -3.65 11.46
CA GLY A 223 19.56 -4.56 12.40
C GLY A 223 19.23 -5.95 11.85
N LEU A 224 19.27 -6.17 10.54
CA LEU A 224 19.00 -7.49 9.96
C LEU A 224 20.19 -8.44 10.17
N PRO A 225 19.95 -9.73 10.51
CA PRO A 225 21.01 -10.74 10.56
C PRO A 225 21.74 -10.87 9.23
N CYS A 226 23.06 -10.69 9.26
CA CYS A 226 23.92 -10.73 8.08
C CYS A 226 25.03 -11.77 8.28
N ALA A 227 25.21 -12.65 7.29
CA ALA A 227 26.23 -13.69 7.32
C ALA A 227 27.65 -13.19 6.95
N THR A 228 27.83 -11.91 6.64
CA THR A 228 29.16 -11.34 6.40
C THR A 228 29.98 -11.30 7.70
N GLY A 229 31.28 -11.51 7.59
CA GLY A 229 32.17 -11.86 8.70
C GLY A 229 32.14 -13.34 9.12
N ARG A 230 31.16 -14.12 8.65
CA ARG A 230 31.13 -15.58 8.84
C ARG A 230 31.35 -16.35 7.53
N LYS A 231 30.56 -16.02 6.51
CA LYS A 231 30.58 -16.66 5.17
C LYS A 231 31.27 -15.82 4.11
N MET A 232 31.57 -14.56 4.41
CA MET A 232 32.22 -13.62 3.48
C MET A 232 33.07 -12.62 4.27
N ILE A 233 34.27 -12.32 3.79
CA ILE A 233 35.15 -11.28 4.34
C ILE A 233 35.76 -10.42 3.23
N VAL A 234 36.28 -9.26 3.60
CA VAL A 234 36.99 -8.33 2.71
C VAL A 234 38.42 -8.16 3.22
N ILE A 235 39.42 -8.29 2.33
CA ILE A 235 40.83 -8.02 2.62
C ILE A 235 41.24 -6.76 1.86
N LYS A 236 41.78 -5.77 2.58
CA LYS A 236 42.33 -4.53 1.99
C LYS A 236 43.81 -4.71 1.61
N PRO A 237 44.40 -3.80 0.80
CA PRO A 237 45.80 -3.93 0.36
C PRO A 237 46.81 -4.03 1.51
N ASN A 238 46.53 -3.44 2.66
CA ASN A 238 47.38 -3.52 3.85
C ASN A 238 47.21 -4.81 4.67
N GLY A 239 46.46 -5.79 4.16
CA GLY A 239 46.19 -7.07 4.80
C GLY A 239 45.06 -7.04 5.83
N ASN A 240 44.53 -5.87 6.21
CA ASN A 240 43.44 -5.79 7.19
C ASN A 240 42.17 -6.46 6.65
N ILE A 241 41.54 -7.25 7.50
CA ILE A 241 40.36 -8.05 7.20
C ILE A 241 39.15 -7.41 7.85
N PHE A 242 38.05 -7.27 7.11
CA PHE A 242 36.80 -6.69 7.57
C PHE A 242 35.63 -7.62 7.22
N ARG A 243 34.51 -7.49 7.94
CA ARG A 243 33.31 -8.29 7.62
C ARG A 243 32.74 -7.90 6.26
N CYS A 244 32.80 -6.62 5.90
CA CYS A 244 32.37 -6.08 4.61
C CYS A 244 33.09 -4.75 4.31
N SER A 245 32.83 -4.18 3.12
CA SER A 245 33.49 -2.96 2.64
C SER A 245 33.19 -1.71 3.48
N ASP A 246 32.03 -1.66 4.14
CA ASP A 246 31.58 -0.52 4.96
C ASP A 246 31.85 -0.70 6.45
N ASP A 247 32.39 -1.85 6.87
CA ASP A 247 32.65 -2.12 8.27
C ASP A 247 33.88 -1.36 8.77
N LYS A 248 33.77 -0.79 9.97
CA LYS A 248 34.86 -0.08 10.63
C LYS A 248 35.68 -0.99 11.53
N ASN A 249 35.12 -2.14 11.92
CA ASN A 249 35.76 -3.05 12.85
C ASN A 249 36.66 -4.03 12.11
N CYS A 250 37.96 -3.95 12.38
CA CYS A 250 38.95 -4.88 11.85
C CYS A 250 38.80 -6.25 12.54
N MET A 251 38.70 -7.31 11.74
CA MET A 251 38.57 -8.71 12.20
C MET A 251 39.92 -9.43 12.32
N GLY A 252 40.99 -8.81 11.83
CA GLY A 252 42.32 -9.40 11.78
C GLY A 252 43.17 -8.82 10.66
N ASN A 253 44.36 -9.37 10.47
CA ASN A 253 45.26 -8.99 9.39
C ASN A 253 45.90 -10.23 8.78
N ALA A 254 45.77 -10.38 7.47
CA ALA A 254 46.22 -11.55 6.74
C ALA A 254 47.75 -11.68 6.70
N PHE A 255 48.49 -10.57 6.73
CA PHE A 255 49.97 -10.59 6.78
C PHE A 255 50.52 -11.01 8.15
N THR A 256 49.74 -10.88 9.22
CA THR A 256 50.11 -11.37 10.56
C THR A 256 49.50 -12.74 10.87
N GLY A 257 48.75 -13.34 9.93
CA GLY A 257 48.08 -14.62 10.12
C GLY A 257 46.82 -14.58 10.99
N LYS A 258 46.39 -13.39 11.46
CA LYS A 258 45.26 -13.26 12.39
C LYS A 258 43.94 -13.11 11.66
N LEU A 259 43.00 -14.03 11.91
CA LEU A 259 41.60 -13.93 11.48
C LEU A 259 40.69 -14.60 12.52
N LYS A 260 39.67 -13.88 13.00
CA LYS A 260 38.58 -14.46 13.79
C LYS A 260 37.25 -14.26 13.07
N LEU A 261 36.76 -15.31 12.41
CA LEU A 261 35.42 -15.30 11.80
C LEU A 261 34.34 -15.27 12.88
N ASN A 262 33.21 -14.63 12.58
CA ASN A 262 32.04 -14.67 13.46
C ASN A 262 31.44 -16.07 13.48
N THR A 263 30.97 -16.52 14.64
CA THR A 263 30.28 -17.81 14.80
C THR A 263 28.79 -17.74 14.42
N TYR A 264 28.19 -16.55 14.42
CA TYR A 264 26.78 -16.31 14.09
C TYR A 264 26.61 -15.15 13.08
N ASN A 265 25.39 -15.01 12.56
CA ASN A 265 25.02 -13.89 11.68
C ASN A 265 24.87 -12.61 12.52
N LYS A 266 25.82 -11.68 12.44
CA LYS A 266 25.73 -10.42 13.19
C LYS A 266 24.71 -9.46 12.55
N PRO A 267 23.95 -8.69 13.34
CA PRO A 267 23.11 -7.62 12.82
C PRO A 267 23.92 -6.63 11.97
N CYS A 268 23.39 -6.21 10.83
CA CYS A 268 24.07 -5.24 9.99
C CYS A 268 24.01 -3.85 10.61
N GLU A 269 25.11 -3.09 10.58
CA GLU A 269 25.16 -1.70 11.05
C GLU A 269 24.96 -0.67 9.93
N ALA A 270 25.11 -1.10 8.67
CA ALA A 270 25.12 -0.21 7.51
C ALA A 270 23.69 0.18 7.07
N GLU A 271 23.46 1.48 6.89
CA GLU A 271 22.19 2.01 6.39
C GLU A 271 21.96 1.74 4.90
N LYS A 272 23.03 1.53 4.13
CA LYS A 272 23.01 1.05 2.75
C LYS A 272 24.09 -0.01 2.63
N CYS A 273 23.76 -1.15 2.03
CA CYS A 273 24.76 -2.17 1.77
C CYS A 273 25.55 -1.77 0.50
N MET A 274 26.79 -1.29 0.66
CA MET A 274 27.68 -1.00 -0.47
C MET A 274 28.58 -2.19 -0.81
N CYS A 275 28.26 -3.39 -0.28
CA CYS A 275 29.01 -4.60 -0.58
C CYS A 275 28.98 -4.86 -2.09
N TYR A 276 30.12 -4.60 -2.72
CA TYR A 276 30.31 -4.52 -4.16
C TYR A 276 29.98 -5.84 -4.88
N ILE A 277 29.96 -6.96 -4.13
CA ILE A 277 29.79 -8.32 -4.66
C ILE A 277 28.60 -8.99 -3.97
N ARG A 278 27.40 -8.43 -4.18
CA ARG A 278 26.13 -9.11 -3.87
C ARG A 278 25.84 -9.26 -2.37
N GLY A 279 26.05 -8.23 -1.56
CA GLY A 279 25.77 -8.26 -0.11
C GLY A 279 24.37 -8.74 0.29
N MET A 280 23.38 -8.54 -0.59
CA MET A 280 22.01 -9.07 -0.45
C MET A 280 21.93 -10.60 -0.35
N GLU A 281 22.87 -11.32 -0.95
CA GLU A 281 22.92 -12.79 -0.89
C GLU A 281 23.16 -13.32 0.53
N TYR A 282 23.72 -12.49 1.42
CA TYR A 282 24.13 -12.88 2.77
C TYR A 282 23.19 -12.35 3.87
N ILE A 283 22.13 -11.63 3.51
CA ILE A 283 21.04 -11.34 4.44
C ILE A 283 20.25 -12.63 4.64
N ASP A 284 19.89 -12.91 5.89
CA ASP A 284 19.11 -14.09 6.23
C ASP A 284 17.70 -14.03 5.61
N LYS A 285 17.52 -14.70 4.47
CA LYS A 285 16.23 -14.77 3.78
C LYS A 285 15.19 -15.55 4.59
N LYS A 286 15.62 -16.54 5.39
CA LYS A 286 14.72 -17.27 6.30
C LYS A 286 14.20 -16.36 7.40
N TYR A 287 15.00 -15.40 7.90
CA TYR A 287 14.49 -14.37 8.82
C TYR A 287 13.37 -13.53 8.16
N LEU A 288 13.51 -13.15 6.89
CA LEU A 288 12.47 -12.38 6.17
C LEU A 288 11.23 -13.23 5.84
N GLU A 289 11.42 -14.51 5.55
CA GLU A 289 10.34 -15.47 5.23
C GLU A 289 9.59 -15.89 6.49
N ASN A 290 10.29 -16.26 7.57
CA ASN A 290 9.70 -16.70 8.85
C ASN A 290 8.96 -15.59 9.60
N ASN A 291 9.28 -14.31 9.33
CA ASN A 291 8.60 -13.17 9.94
C ASN A 291 7.54 -12.55 9.03
N LYS A 292 7.31 -13.11 7.85
CA LYS A 292 6.19 -12.71 6.99
C LYS A 292 4.93 -13.44 7.48
N PRO A 293 3.81 -12.74 7.73
CA PRO A 293 2.60 -13.40 8.20
C PRO A 293 2.08 -14.36 7.11
N GLU A 294 1.93 -15.65 7.44
CA GLU A 294 1.35 -16.68 6.56
C GLU A 294 -0.10 -16.37 6.22
N LYS A 295 -0.85 -15.82 7.19
CA LYS A 295 -2.20 -15.26 7.05
C LYS A 295 -2.30 -14.04 7.96
N VAL A 296 -2.83 -12.93 7.45
CA VAL A 296 -3.09 -11.73 8.26
C VAL A 296 -4.45 -11.89 8.92
N GLU A 297 -4.48 -12.04 10.25
CA GLU A 297 -5.73 -12.10 11.03
C GLU A 297 -6.13 -10.72 11.55
N VAL A 298 -5.14 -9.88 11.89
CA VAL A 298 -5.35 -8.58 12.52
C VAL A 298 -4.66 -7.49 11.72
N SER A 299 -5.38 -6.40 11.43
CA SER A 299 -4.79 -5.18 10.87
C SER A 299 -4.85 -4.07 11.90
N ILE A 300 -3.69 -3.62 12.37
CA ILE A 300 -3.55 -2.45 13.25
C ILE A 300 -3.45 -1.21 12.35
N ILE A 301 -4.26 -0.19 12.59
CA ILE A 301 -4.25 1.07 11.85
C ILE A 301 -3.74 2.18 12.77
N ILE A 302 -2.68 2.86 12.36
CA ILE A 302 -2.03 3.93 13.14
C ILE A 302 -1.93 5.20 12.28
N PRO A 303 -2.78 6.23 12.51
CA PRO A 303 -2.64 7.51 11.85
C PRO A 303 -1.44 8.28 12.41
N ALA A 304 -0.59 8.81 11.53
CA ALA A 304 0.61 9.56 11.91
C ALA A 304 0.69 10.88 11.14
N ARG A 305 0.72 12.00 11.88
CA ARG A 305 0.86 13.34 11.33
C ARG A 305 1.77 14.17 12.22
N ASN A 306 2.94 14.51 11.70
CA ASN A 306 3.95 15.27 12.45
C ASN A 306 4.27 14.64 13.83
N SER A 307 4.39 13.31 13.84
CA SER A 307 4.54 12.48 15.03
C SER A 307 6.01 12.15 15.33
N GLU A 308 6.98 12.91 14.83
CA GLU A 308 8.42 12.62 14.97
C GLU A 308 8.85 12.33 16.41
N LYS A 309 8.27 13.04 17.39
CA LYS A 309 8.62 12.93 18.81
C LYS A 309 8.08 11.68 19.50
N THR A 310 7.00 11.09 19.01
CA THR A 310 6.26 10.03 19.71
C THR A 310 6.26 8.71 18.96
N LEU A 311 6.26 8.75 17.62
CA LEU A 311 6.05 7.58 16.77
C LEU A 311 7.08 6.47 16.98
N LYS A 312 8.34 6.83 17.28
CA LYS A 312 9.40 5.84 17.49
C LYS A 312 9.04 4.86 18.62
N LYS A 313 8.61 5.37 19.78
CA LYS A 313 8.20 4.54 20.93
C LYS A 313 6.98 3.69 20.62
N CYS A 314 6.02 4.25 19.88
CA CYS A 314 4.85 3.52 19.41
C CYS A 314 5.27 2.31 18.54
N LEU A 315 6.08 2.53 17.51
CA LEU A 315 6.51 1.46 16.61
C LEU A 315 7.43 0.43 17.27
N GLU A 316 8.23 0.83 18.28
CA GLU A 316 8.97 -0.11 19.13
C GLU A 316 8.02 -1.06 19.86
N SER A 317 6.96 -0.54 20.50
CA SER A 317 5.97 -1.39 21.17
C SER A 317 5.20 -2.31 20.21
N ILE A 318 4.87 -1.82 19.00
CA ILE A 318 4.23 -2.64 17.95
C ILE A 318 5.15 -3.76 17.48
N SER A 319 6.45 -3.49 17.33
CA SER A 319 7.43 -4.49 16.89
C SER A 319 7.62 -5.61 17.94
N ASN A 320 7.43 -5.28 19.22
CA ASN A 320 7.56 -6.20 20.35
C ASN A 320 6.28 -7.01 20.65
N LEU A 321 5.19 -6.83 19.89
CA LEU A 321 3.97 -7.60 20.09
C LEU A 321 4.23 -9.10 19.91
N ASN A 322 3.80 -9.89 20.91
CA ASN A 322 3.92 -11.34 20.91
C ASN A 322 2.83 -12.00 20.05
N TYR A 323 2.68 -11.55 18.80
CA TYR A 323 1.68 -12.04 17.87
C TYR A 323 2.27 -12.09 16.46
N LYS A 324 2.10 -13.21 15.75
CA LYS A 324 2.71 -13.38 14.42
C LYS A 324 1.80 -12.92 13.28
N ASN A 325 0.50 -13.19 13.39
CA ASN A 325 -0.46 -13.07 12.28
C ASN A 325 -1.10 -11.68 12.18
N PHE A 326 -0.29 -10.62 12.18
CA PHE A 326 -0.80 -9.25 12.04
C PHE A 326 -0.04 -8.44 10.99
N GLU A 327 -0.66 -7.34 10.56
CA GLU A 327 -0.01 -6.24 9.88
C GLU A 327 -0.31 -4.92 10.61
N ALA A 328 0.66 -4.00 10.62
CA ALA A 328 0.48 -2.65 11.13
C ALA A 328 0.57 -1.64 9.99
N LEU A 329 -0.54 -1.01 9.66
CA LEU A 329 -0.69 -0.01 8.63
C LEU A 329 -0.47 1.38 9.23
N ILE A 330 0.73 1.93 9.03
CA ILE A 330 1.10 3.25 9.52
C ILE A 330 0.80 4.28 8.43
N VAL A 331 -0.25 5.06 8.63
CA VAL A 331 -0.79 5.99 7.63
C VAL A 331 -0.19 7.37 7.85
N ASN A 332 0.82 7.72 7.05
CA ASN A 332 1.40 9.05 7.03
C ASN A 332 0.41 10.06 6.42
N ASN A 333 -0.20 10.88 7.27
CA ASN A 333 -1.24 11.82 6.89
C ASN A 333 -0.67 13.20 6.55
N ASN A 334 0.09 13.22 5.46
CA ASN A 334 0.72 14.40 4.89
C ASN A 334 1.64 15.16 5.89
N SER A 335 2.54 14.42 6.56
CA SER A 335 3.52 15.00 7.49
C SER A 335 4.62 15.77 6.78
N THR A 336 5.09 16.83 7.42
CA THR A 336 6.16 17.73 6.95
C THR A 336 7.49 17.55 7.72
N ASP A 337 7.50 16.72 8.76
CA ASP A 337 8.66 16.43 9.61
C ASP A 337 9.28 15.05 9.27
N ARG A 338 10.13 14.49 10.16
CA ARG A 338 10.77 13.18 9.92
C ARG A 338 9.84 11.97 10.12
N THR A 339 8.54 12.15 10.33
CA THR A 339 7.56 11.05 10.50
C THR A 339 7.68 10.01 9.39
N LYS A 340 7.68 10.42 8.11
CA LYS A 340 7.83 9.49 6.98
C LYS A 340 9.11 8.67 7.06
N LYS A 341 10.22 9.31 7.42
CA LYS A 341 11.53 8.65 7.55
C LYS A 341 11.50 7.58 8.65
N ILE A 342 10.91 7.89 9.80
CA ILE A 342 10.75 6.95 10.92
C ILE A 342 9.94 5.73 10.49
N ILE A 343 8.77 5.92 9.86
CA ILE A 343 7.93 4.79 9.43
C ILE A 343 8.71 3.87 8.49
N LEU A 344 9.39 4.45 7.49
CA LEU A 344 10.18 3.67 6.53
C LEU A 344 11.34 2.93 7.20
N GLU A 345 11.98 3.49 8.22
CA GLU A 345 13.03 2.81 9.00
C GLU A 345 12.50 1.58 9.74
N PHE A 346 11.28 1.63 10.28
CA PHE A 346 10.65 0.48 10.95
C PHE A 346 10.11 -0.55 9.97
N ALA A 347 9.41 -0.14 8.91
CA ALA A 347 8.92 -1.04 7.86
C ALA A 347 10.05 -1.81 7.15
N LYS A 348 11.28 -1.28 7.18
CA LYS A 348 12.48 -1.97 6.69
C LYS A 348 12.96 -3.09 7.62
N LYS A 349 12.71 -2.97 8.93
CA LYS A 349 13.17 -3.91 9.97
C LYS A 349 12.14 -4.98 10.30
N ASP A 350 10.87 -4.59 10.28
CA ASP A 350 9.74 -5.46 10.58
C ASP A 350 8.78 -5.53 9.38
N PRO A 351 8.71 -6.67 8.66
CA PRO A 351 7.86 -6.81 7.48
C PRO A 351 6.35 -6.76 7.79
N ARG A 352 5.94 -6.84 9.06
CA ARG A 352 4.56 -6.65 9.49
C ARG A 352 4.16 -5.17 9.45
N ILE A 353 5.11 -4.24 9.58
CA ILE A 353 4.86 -2.79 9.54
C ILE A 353 4.87 -2.29 8.09
N LYS A 354 3.82 -1.58 7.70
CA LYS A 354 3.59 -1.10 6.33
C LYS A 354 3.36 0.41 6.32
N TYR A 355 3.99 1.07 5.36
CA TYR A 355 3.81 2.49 5.11
C TYR A 355 2.63 2.71 4.16
N LEU A 356 1.70 3.58 4.56
CA LEU A 356 0.66 4.15 3.70
C LEU A 356 0.77 5.68 3.69
N PHE A 357 0.31 6.31 2.61
CA PHE A 357 0.29 7.76 2.48
C PHE A 357 -1.13 8.24 2.20
N GLU A 358 -1.59 9.21 2.98
CA GLU A 358 -2.85 9.91 2.76
C GLU A 358 -2.57 11.42 2.64
N LYS A 359 -3.04 12.02 1.55
CA LYS A 359 -2.86 13.44 1.24
C LYS A 359 -3.86 14.33 1.99
N GLU A 360 -5.08 13.85 2.20
CA GLU A 360 -6.18 14.61 2.81
C GLU A 360 -6.00 14.67 4.32
N ILE A 361 -5.84 15.88 4.85
CA ILE A 361 -5.44 16.09 6.25
C ILE A 361 -6.61 15.84 7.20
N GLY A 362 -6.46 14.85 8.08
CA GLY A 362 -7.42 14.50 9.12
C GLY A 362 -7.26 13.04 9.58
N THR A 363 -7.48 12.80 10.88
CA THR A 363 -7.48 11.45 11.46
C THR A 363 -8.53 10.54 10.83
N GLY A 364 -9.71 11.07 10.47
CA GLY A 364 -10.74 10.32 9.75
C GLY A 364 -10.29 9.84 8.37
N ALA A 365 -9.64 10.71 7.59
CA ALA A 365 -9.10 10.35 6.27
C ALA A 365 -7.98 9.31 6.38
N ALA A 366 -7.07 9.48 7.34
CA ALA A 366 -6.00 8.53 7.60
C ALA A 366 -6.53 7.15 8.01
N ARG A 367 -7.53 7.10 8.91
CA ARG A 367 -8.17 5.85 9.34
C ARG A 367 -8.92 5.19 8.17
N TYR A 368 -9.67 5.97 7.39
CA TYR A 368 -10.33 5.48 6.17
C TYR A 368 -9.34 4.81 5.20
N CYS A 369 -8.21 5.48 4.92
CA CYS A 369 -7.14 4.93 4.07
C CYS A 369 -6.62 3.59 4.61
N GLY A 370 -6.34 3.51 5.92
CA GLY A 370 -5.91 2.26 6.56
C GLY A 370 -6.97 1.15 6.51
N GLU A 371 -8.24 1.49 6.74
CA GLU A 371 -9.35 0.53 6.76
C GLU A 371 -9.60 -0.09 5.38
N LYS A 372 -9.32 0.64 4.29
CA LYS A 372 -9.41 0.14 2.91
C LYS A 372 -8.33 -0.87 2.56
N GLU A 373 -7.12 -0.63 3.05
CA GLU A 373 -5.95 -1.48 2.77
C GLU A 373 -5.82 -2.68 3.73
N ALA A 374 -6.54 -2.64 4.87
CA ALA A 374 -6.52 -3.68 5.88
C ALA A 374 -6.95 -5.05 5.33
N LYS A 375 -6.18 -6.09 5.63
CA LYS A 375 -6.41 -7.48 5.21
C LYS A 375 -6.95 -8.38 6.31
N GLY A 376 -6.70 -8.06 7.57
CA GLY A 376 -7.15 -8.82 8.72
C GLY A 376 -8.67 -8.83 8.88
N ASP A 377 -9.18 -9.91 9.49
CA ASP A 377 -10.59 -10.07 9.83
C ASP A 377 -11.00 -9.20 11.02
N ILE A 378 -10.03 -8.77 11.83
CA ILE A 378 -10.19 -7.84 12.94
C ILE A 378 -9.37 -6.58 12.68
N ILE A 379 -10.01 -5.43 12.80
CA ILE A 379 -9.37 -4.12 12.75
C ILE A 379 -9.07 -3.67 14.17
N MET A 380 -7.81 -3.38 14.45
CA MET A 380 -7.36 -2.75 15.68
C MET A 380 -6.88 -1.33 15.40
N MET A 381 -7.07 -0.44 16.36
CA MET A 381 -6.78 0.98 16.21
C MET A 381 -6.01 1.48 17.43
N THR A 382 -4.94 2.21 17.17
CA THR A 382 -4.15 2.95 18.18
C THR A 382 -3.59 4.23 17.55
N ASP A 383 -3.16 5.18 18.36
CA ASP A 383 -2.58 6.44 17.89
C ASP A 383 -1.05 6.40 17.85
N SER A 384 -0.44 7.30 17.07
CA SER A 384 1.01 7.40 16.89
C SER A 384 1.79 7.93 18.12
N ASP A 385 1.07 8.18 19.21
CA ASP A 385 1.58 8.61 20.50
C ASP A 385 1.13 7.66 21.65
N CYS A 386 0.80 6.43 21.29
CA CYS A 386 0.51 5.33 22.20
C CYS A 386 1.65 4.31 22.30
N ILE A 387 1.77 3.66 23.47
CA ILE A 387 2.59 2.47 23.71
C ILE A 387 1.63 1.35 24.14
N VAL A 388 1.70 0.22 23.44
CA VAL A 388 0.82 -0.94 23.68
C VAL A 388 1.56 -2.04 24.47
N PRO A 389 0.85 -2.85 25.28
CA PRO A 389 1.45 -3.99 25.97
C PRO A 389 1.77 -5.15 24.99
N GLU A 390 2.68 -6.06 25.37
CA GLU A 390 3.15 -7.15 24.48
C GLU A 390 2.03 -8.12 24.05
N ASN A 391 1.05 -8.36 24.94
CA ASN A 391 -0.11 -9.23 24.69
C ASN A 391 -1.35 -8.47 24.19
N TRP A 392 -1.19 -7.22 23.76
CA TRP A 392 -2.31 -6.33 23.40
C TRP A 392 -3.27 -6.94 22.36
N ILE A 393 -2.75 -7.60 21.32
CA ILE A 393 -3.60 -8.21 20.29
C ILE A 393 -4.43 -9.34 20.89
N GLN A 394 -3.84 -10.21 21.70
CA GLN A 394 -4.51 -11.35 22.31
C GLN A 394 -5.68 -10.87 23.17
N GLU A 395 -5.43 -9.96 24.10
CA GLU A 395 -6.43 -9.48 25.05
C GLU A 395 -7.57 -8.72 24.35
N MET A 396 -7.25 -7.88 23.36
CA MET A 396 -8.26 -7.11 22.62
C MET A 396 -9.09 -7.96 21.66
N THR A 397 -8.52 -9.04 21.10
CA THR A 397 -9.21 -9.87 20.09
C THR A 397 -9.93 -11.08 20.67
N GLN A 398 -9.53 -11.57 21.84
CA GLN A 398 -10.11 -12.77 22.45
C GLN A 398 -11.64 -12.71 22.57
N PRO A 399 -12.27 -11.64 23.07
CA PRO A 399 -13.74 -11.57 23.14
C PRO A 399 -14.44 -11.60 21.77
N ILE A 400 -13.76 -11.15 20.71
CA ILE A 400 -14.28 -11.20 19.34
C ILE A 400 -14.16 -12.62 18.79
N LYS A 401 -13.01 -13.28 19.01
CA LYS A 401 -12.73 -14.65 18.55
C LYS A 401 -13.64 -15.68 19.23
N GLU A 402 -13.94 -15.50 20.52
CA GLU A 402 -14.89 -16.31 21.28
C GLU A 402 -16.36 -15.99 20.94
N ASN A 403 -16.61 -15.17 19.91
CA ASN A 403 -17.92 -14.70 19.46
C ASN A 403 -18.77 -13.95 20.52
N LYS A 404 -18.21 -13.62 21.69
CA LYS A 404 -18.89 -12.89 22.78
C LYS A 404 -19.28 -11.46 22.40
N THR A 405 -18.48 -10.81 21.56
CA THR A 405 -18.76 -9.46 21.04
C THR A 405 -18.25 -9.27 19.61
N ARG A 406 -18.50 -8.10 19.02
CA ARG A 406 -17.96 -7.68 17.73
C ARG A 406 -17.12 -6.41 17.83
N VAL A 407 -17.22 -5.73 18.97
CA VAL A 407 -16.54 -4.46 19.26
C VAL A 407 -15.97 -4.54 20.66
N VAL A 408 -14.68 -4.22 20.79
CA VAL A 408 -13.93 -4.21 22.05
C VAL A 408 -13.24 -2.87 22.20
N GLN A 409 -13.27 -2.35 23.41
CA GLN A 409 -12.53 -1.16 23.82
C GLN A 409 -11.68 -1.53 25.03
N GLY A 410 -10.45 -1.04 25.06
CA GLY A 410 -9.60 -1.12 26.24
C GLY A 410 -9.49 0.22 26.95
N LEU A 411 -8.69 0.24 27.99
CA LEU A 411 -8.43 1.43 28.80
C LEU A 411 -7.26 2.24 28.27
N LYS A 412 -7.20 3.49 28.68
CA LYS A 412 -6.09 4.39 28.39
C LYS A 412 -5.54 4.93 29.69
N LYS A 413 -4.21 4.99 29.78
CA LYS A 413 -3.49 5.56 30.92
C LYS A 413 -2.50 6.62 30.41
N PRO A 414 -2.26 7.70 31.14
CA PRO A 414 -1.36 8.75 30.67
C PRO A 414 0.10 8.29 30.76
N PHE A 415 0.90 8.66 29.76
CA PHE A 415 2.34 8.39 29.75
C PHE A 415 3.09 9.24 30.79
N ILE A 416 2.74 10.53 30.90
CA ILE A 416 3.23 11.44 31.95
C ILE A 416 2.15 11.51 33.01
N LYS A 417 2.52 11.35 34.28
CA LYS A 417 1.60 11.57 35.41
C LYS A 417 1.86 12.94 36.02
N ASN A 418 0.83 13.78 35.97
CA ASN A 418 0.77 15.05 36.65
C ASN A 418 -0.70 15.42 36.87
N TYR A 419 -0.94 16.49 37.63
CA TYR A 419 -2.27 17.02 37.90
C TYR A 419 -3.19 17.04 36.65
N TRP A 420 -2.74 17.63 35.54
CA TRP A 420 -3.57 17.78 34.32
C TRP A 420 -3.95 16.43 33.70
N THR A 421 -2.99 15.52 33.59
CA THR A 421 -3.23 14.17 33.03
C THR A 421 -4.08 13.28 33.94
N GLU A 422 -3.97 13.45 35.26
CA GLU A 422 -4.78 12.74 36.24
C GLU A 422 -6.25 13.19 36.22
N GLN A 423 -6.51 14.49 36.02
CA GLN A 423 -7.87 15.00 35.85
C GLN A 423 -8.53 14.45 34.58
N ILE A 424 -7.79 14.39 33.46
CA ILE A 424 -8.27 13.74 32.22
C ILE A 424 -8.61 12.26 32.48
N GLN A 425 -7.77 11.56 33.25
CA GLN A 425 -7.98 10.17 33.59
C GLN A 425 -9.25 9.97 34.43
N LYS A 426 -9.44 10.77 35.48
CA LYS A 426 -10.64 10.75 36.33
C LYS A 426 -11.92 10.97 35.54
N GLU A 427 -11.94 11.96 34.64
CA GLU A 427 -13.10 12.25 33.77
C GLU A 427 -13.46 11.04 32.89
N LYS A 428 -12.47 10.37 32.31
CA LYS A 428 -12.68 9.18 31.48
C LYS A 428 -13.14 7.97 32.28
N GLU A 429 -12.57 7.73 33.46
CA GLU A 429 -12.99 6.64 34.33
C GLU A 429 -14.44 6.81 34.78
N GLN A 430 -14.84 8.03 35.14
CA GLN A 430 -16.22 8.34 35.48
C GLN A 430 -17.15 8.11 34.29
N THR A 431 -16.74 8.53 33.09
CA THR A 431 -17.50 8.32 31.85
C THR A 431 -17.66 6.82 31.53
N ASN A 432 -16.58 6.05 31.60
CA ASN A 432 -16.60 4.61 31.38
C ASN A 432 -17.49 3.90 32.40
N LYS A 433 -17.39 4.23 33.69
CA LYS A 433 -18.25 3.68 34.75
C LYS A 433 -19.74 3.96 34.49
N LEU A 434 -20.08 5.19 34.10
CA LEU A 434 -21.47 5.57 33.79
C LEU A 434 -22.01 4.80 32.58
N SER A 435 -21.20 4.61 31.55
CA SER A 435 -21.57 3.87 30.34
C SER A 435 -21.79 2.38 30.61
N ILE A 436 -20.88 1.73 31.35
CA ILE A 436 -21.03 0.33 31.78
C ILE A 436 -22.34 0.17 32.57
N LYS A 437 -22.59 1.04 33.56
CA LYS A 437 -23.79 0.97 34.42
C LYS A 437 -25.10 1.15 33.66
N LYS A 438 -25.13 1.96 32.60
CA LYS A 438 -26.34 2.25 31.81
C LYS A 438 -26.56 1.28 30.64
N ASN A 439 -25.68 0.30 30.43
CA ASN A 439 -25.66 -0.55 29.23
C ASN A 439 -25.68 0.27 27.93
N LYS A 440 -25.19 1.53 28.02
CA LYS A 440 -25.06 2.49 26.93
C LYS A 440 -23.58 2.54 26.61
N VAL A 441 -23.24 2.39 25.34
CA VAL A 441 -21.86 2.36 24.86
C VAL A 441 -21.03 3.48 25.51
N GLY A 442 -19.85 3.11 26.02
CA GLY A 442 -18.78 4.01 26.44
C GLY A 442 -18.41 4.99 25.33
N LEU A 443 -17.81 6.11 25.69
CA LEU A 443 -17.10 6.93 24.71
C LEU A 443 -16.08 6.02 24.00
N VAL A 444 -16.29 5.75 22.70
CA VAL A 444 -15.34 4.96 21.90
C VAL A 444 -14.01 5.69 21.93
N ASP A 445 -12.96 5.06 22.45
CA ASP A 445 -11.59 5.61 22.38
C ASP A 445 -10.81 4.83 21.33
N THR A 446 -10.68 5.42 20.14
CA THR A 446 -9.98 4.80 19.01
C THR A 446 -8.47 4.67 19.19
N ALA A 447 -7.92 5.11 20.33
CA ALA A 447 -6.55 4.84 20.75
C ALA A 447 -6.37 3.42 21.32
N ASN A 448 -7.44 2.74 21.75
CA ASN A 448 -7.40 1.36 22.24
C ASN A 448 -8.70 0.63 21.88
N PHE A 449 -8.85 0.27 20.61
CA PHE A 449 -10.11 -0.21 20.05
C PHE A 449 -9.90 -1.37 19.08
N ALA A 450 -10.85 -2.32 19.09
CA ALA A 450 -10.91 -3.42 18.14
C ALA A 450 -12.34 -3.65 17.64
N ILE A 451 -12.49 -3.95 16.35
CA ILE A 451 -13.78 -4.25 15.72
C ILE A 451 -13.63 -5.31 14.64
N LYS A 452 -14.61 -6.21 14.53
CA LYS A 452 -14.67 -7.16 13.41
C LYS A 452 -14.85 -6.40 12.08
N LYS A 453 -14.07 -6.73 11.06
CA LYS A 453 -13.98 -5.94 9.83
C LYS A 453 -15.30 -5.83 9.07
N ASP A 454 -16.05 -6.92 8.97
CA ASP A 454 -17.41 -6.95 8.37
C ASP A 454 -18.37 -6.01 9.11
N PHE A 455 -18.29 -5.94 10.44
CA PHE A 455 -19.08 -5.03 11.26
C PHE A 455 -18.71 -3.57 11.02
N LEU A 456 -17.41 -3.25 10.90
CA LEU A 456 -16.97 -1.90 10.54
C LEU A 456 -17.46 -1.51 9.13
N GLN A 457 -17.37 -2.43 8.16
CA GLN A 457 -17.88 -2.19 6.80
C GLN A 457 -19.39 -1.93 6.79
N ASN A 458 -20.16 -2.73 7.53
CA ASN A 458 -21.60 -2.53 7.70
C ASN A 458 -21.93 -1.23 8.46
N ALA A 459 -21.07 -0.83 9.41
CA ALA A 459 -21.18 0.42 10.15
C ALA A 459 -20.86 1.65 9.29
N GLY A 460 -20.17 1.44 8.15
CA GLY A 460 -19.49 2.46 7.37
C GLY A 460 -18.05 2.64 7.85
N HIS A 461 -17.14 2.85 6.91
CA HIS A 461 -15.76 3.22 7.24
C HIS A 461 -15.69 4.56 7.99
N SER A 462 -14.53 4.86 8.57
CA SER A 462 -14.22 6.17 9.13
C SER A 462 -14.54 7.30 8.15
N ASN A 463 -15.21 8.36 8.64
CA ASN A 463 -15.61 9.48 7.81
C ASN A 463 -14.40 10.41 7.53
N PRO A 464 -13.94 10.57 6.27
CA PRO A 464 -12.78 11.39 5.94
C PRO A 464 -12.99 12.89 6.18
N ASP A 465 -14.24 13.35 6.23
CA ASP A 465 -14.59 14.75 6.47
C ASP A 465 -14.42 15.16 7.95
N ILE A 466 -14.27 14.19 8.87
CA ILE A 466 -14.06 14.44 10.30
C ILE A 466 -12.57 14.42 10.62
N LYS A 467 -12.01 15.57 11.04
CA LYS A 467 -10.56 15.74 11.14
C LYS A 467 -9.96 15.26 12.46
N TYR A 468 -10.63 15.47 13.60
CA TYR A 468 -10.04 15.21 14.91
C TYR A 468 -10.94 14.48 15.92
N SER A 469 -12.27 14.42 15.71
CA SER A 469 -13.23 13.75 16.61
C SER A 469 -13.90 12.53 15.95
N ASN A 470 -13.11 11.75 15.20
CA ASN A 470 -13.60 10.56 14.50
C ASN A 470 -14.11 9.48 15.47
N ASP A 471 -13.54 9.42 16.67
CA ASP A 471 -13.94 8.57 17.79
C ASP A 471 -15.43 8.76 18.18
N THR A 472 -15.84 10.01 18.34
CA THR A 472 -17.20 10.41 18.69
C THR A 472 -18.17 10.10 17.55
N GLU A 473 -17.76 10.32 16.31
CA GLU A 473 -18.59 10.05 15.14
C GLU A 473 -18.83 8.54 14.94
N LEU A 474 -17.77 7.73 15.05
CA LEU A 474 -17.86 6.27 14.98
C LEU A 474 -18.75 5.73 16.10
N MET A 475 -18.59 6.23 17.33
CA MET A 475 -19.45 5.88 18.47
C MET A 475 -20.94 6.07 18.12
N LEU A 476 -21.32 7.22 17.57
CA LEU A 476 -22.72 7.49 17.20
C LEU A 476 -23.23 6.51 16.14
N ARG A 477 -22.41 6.17 15.15
CA ARG A 477 -22.78 5.19 14.12
C ARG A 477 -22.94 3.77 14.65
N LEU A 478 -22.13 3.38 15.62
CA LEU A 478 -22.24 2.07 16.29
C LEU A 478 -23.45 2.04 17.23
N LEU A 479 -23.68 3.11 17.99
CA LEU A 479 -24.84 3.30 18.86
C LEU A 479 -26.17 3.25 18.10
N ASN A 480 -26.27 3.95 16.97
CA ASN A 480 -27.49 3.96 16.15
C ASN A 480 -27.85 2.56 15.61
N ARG A 481 -26.89 1.65 15.55
CA ARG A 481 -27.09 0.25 15.14
C ARG A 481 -27.29 -0.71 16.31
N LYS A 482 -27.40 -0.19 17.54
CA LYS A 482 -27.59 -0.96 18.78
C LYS A 482 -26.48 -2.00 19.01
N TYR A 483 -25.26 -1.74 18.52
CA TYR A 483 -24.11 -2.62 18.80
C TYR A 483 -23.63 -2.44 20.24
N LYS A 484 -23.34 -3.56 20.91
CA LYS A 484 -22.72 -3.58 22.25
C LYS A 484 -21.20 -3.50 22.11
N ILE A 485 -20.57 -2.67 22.94
CA ILE A 485 -19.11 -2.58 23.07
C ILE A 485 -18.71 -3.27 24.36
N ASN A 486 -17.77 -4.22 24.27
CA ASN A 486 -17.20 -4.87 25.44
C ASN A 486 -15.97 -4.09 25.92
N LEU A 487 -15.90 -3.78 27.21
CA LEU A 487 -14.72 -3.15 27.80
C LEU A 487 -13.78 -4.23 28.36
N VAL A 488 -12.48 -4.11 28.09
CA VAL A 488 -11.44 -4.98 28.65
C VAL A 488 -10.44 -4.14 29.47
N ASP A 489 -9.81 -4.76 30.48
CA ASP A 489 -8.86 -4.09 31.39
C ASP A 489 -7.46 -3.88 30.79
N THR A 490 -7.29 -4.19 29.50
CA THR A 490 -6.05 -3.92 28.76
C THR A 490 -5.85 -2.43 28.59
N SER A 491 -4.73 -1.91 29.08
CA SER A 491 -4.41 -0.48 29.04
C SER A 491 -3.30 -0.15 28.06
N VAL A 492 -3.48 0.91 27.26
CA VAL A 492 -2.37 1.53 26.49
C VAL A 492 -1.91 2.80 27.18
N LEU A 493 -0.60 3.08 27.13
CA LEU A 493 -0.05 4.36 27.59
C LEU A 493 -0.19 5.39 26.46
N HIS A 494 -0.76 6.55 26.75
CA HIS A 494 -1.01 7.60 25.75
C HIS A 494 -0.40 8.93 26.19
N ASN A 495 0.20 9.66 25.24
CA ASN A 495 0.78 10.97 25.49
C ASN A 495 -0.32 12.07 25.56
N GLU A 496 -1.05 12.11 26.66
CA GLU A 496 -2.10 13.12 26.89
C GLU A 496 -1.52 14.54 27.08
N PRO A 497 -2.30 15.61 26.81
CA PRO A 497 -1.86 16.96 27.09
C PRO A 497 -1.67 17.15 28.61
N ASP A 498 -0.47 17.56 28.96
CA ASP A 498 0.09 17.61 30.31
C ASP A 498 0.09 19.03 30.91
N THR A 499 -0.51 20.01 30.23
CA THR A 499 -0.53 21.42 30.61
C THR A 499 -1.86 22.06 30.26
N ALA A 500 -2.27 23.06 31.04
CA ALA A 500 -3.47 23.87 30.78
C ALA A 500 -3.56 24.35 29.32
N ARG A 501 -2.46 24.88 28.79
CA ARG A 501 -2.40 25.43 27.42
C ARG A 501 -2.67 24.36 26.36
N LYS A 502 -2.11 23.15 26.52
CA LYS A 502 -2.33 22.04 25.58
C LYS A 502 -3.77 21.52 25.69
N ILE A 503 -4.32 21.41 26.90
CA ILE A 503 -5.72 21.02 27.13
C ILE A 503 -6.66 22.01 26.47
N PHE A 504 -6.50 23.31 26.74
CA PHE A 504 -7.33 24.37 26.17
C PHE A 504 -7.38 24.30 24.65
N LYS A 505 -6.21 24.20 24.00
CA LYS A 505 -6.12 24.06 22.53
C LYS A 505 -6.81 22.80 22.02
N LYS A 506 -6.60 21.65 22.67
CA LYS A 506 -7.25 20.37 22.31
C LYS A 506 -8.77 20.48 22.43
N GLN A 507 -9.28 21.15 23.47
CA GLN A 507 -10.71 21.30 23.70
C GLN A 507 -11.38 22.29 22.74
N ILE A 508 -10.69 23.35 22.29
CA ILE A 508 -11.20 24.20 21.19
C ILE A 508 -11.44 23.37 19.93
N ILE A 509 -10.46 22.54 19.55
CA ILE A 509 -10.58 21.69 18.35
C ILE A 509 -11.73 20.69 18.52
N ARG A 510 -11.79 20.00 19.67
CA ARG A 510 -12.86 19.05 19.99
C ARG A 510 -14.24 19.70 20.01
N GLY A 511 -14.36 20.91 20.58
CA GLY A 511 -15.62 21.67 20.60
C GLY A 511 -16.10 22.05 19.21
N GLU A 512 -15.18 22.49 18.34
CA GLU A 512 -15.50 22.81 16.94
C GLU A 512 -15.97 21.56 16.19
N GLU A 513 -15.22 20.47 16.24
CA GLU A 513 -15.55 19.23 15.53
C GLU A 513 -16.81 18.54 16.08
N ASN A 514 -17.02 18.52 17.41
CA ASN A 514 -18.21 17.93 18.00
C ASN A 514 -19.48 18.71 17.64
N GLN A 515 -19.40 20.03 17.45
CA GLN A 515 -20.53 20.81 16.95
C GLN A 515 -20.88 20.43 15.51
N LYS A 516 -19.89 20.17 14.65
CA LYS A 516 -20.11 19.64 13.29
C LYS A 516 -20.78 18.27 13.31
N ILE A 517 -20.32 17.37 14.18
CA ILE A 517 -20.91 16.04 14.37
C ILE A 517 -22.37 16.18 14.86
N ARG A 518 -22.65 17.07 15.82
CA ARG A 518 -24.03 17.40 16.24
C ARG A 518 -24.88 17.82 15.04
N GLU A 519 -24.43 18.75 14.21
CA GLU A 519 -25.20 19.19 13.04
C GLU A 519 -25.43 18.10 11.99
N LEU A 520 -24.54 17.11 11.91
CA LEU A 520 -24.71 15.93 11.05
C LEU A 520 -25.77 14.96 11.60
N TYR A 521 -25.77 14.68 12.90
CA TYR A 521 -26.51 13.56 13.51
C TYR A 521 -27.73 13.95 14.38
N ASN A 522 -27.89 15.22 14.77
CA ASN A 522 -28.85 15.64 15.80
C ASN A 522 -30.31 15.79 15.33
N LYS A 523 -30.62 15.69 14.03
CA LYS A 523 -32.01 15.78 13.55
C LYS A 523 -32.81 14.48 13.65
N GLU A 524 -32.17 13.32 13.80
CA GLU A 524 -32.89 12.04 13.69
C GLU A 524 -32.98 11.22 15.00
N ASN A 525 -32.10 11.40 16.00
CA ASN A 525 -31.94 10.38 17.05
C ASN A 525 -31.75 10.85 18.52
N ASN A 526 -31.87 12.14 18.86
CA ASN A 526 -31.73 12.66 20.24
C ASN A 526 -30.47 12.16 21.01
N PHE A 527 -29.35 11.90 20.33
CA PHE A 527 -28.11 11.43 20.98
C PHE A 527 -27.45 12.48 21.90
N PHE A 528 -27.73 13.76 21.65
CA PHE A 528 -27.20 14.86 22.44
C PHE A 528 -28.31 15.48 23.26
N GLU A 529 -28.07 15.72 24.55
CA GLU A 529 -29.01 16.47 25.39
C GLU A 529 -29.28 17.85 24.79
N LYS A 530 -30.55 18.27 24.84
CA LYS A 530 -30.97 19.62 24.44
C LYS A 530 -30.21 20.64 25.30
N GLU A 531 -29.63 21.65 24.64
CA GLU A 531 -28.91 22.72 25.35
C GLU A 531 -29.88 23.48 26.25
N ASN A 532 -29.59 23.50 27.56
CA ASN A 532 -30.29 24.36 28.52
C ASN A 532 -29.43 25.62 28.79
N PRO A 533 -29.88 26.82 28.40
CA PRO A 533 -29.17 28.08 28.62
C PRO A 533 -28.84 28.33 30.10
N ILE A 534 -29.72 27.91 31.01
CA ILE A 534 -29.58 28.07 32.46
C ILE A 534 -28.40 27.24 32.98
N ASN A 535 -28.16 26.04 32.43
CA ASN A 535 -27.01 25.21 32.78
C ASN A 535 -25.68 25.81 32.32
N ASN A 536 -25.68 26.57 31.21
CA ASN A 536 -24.49 27.30 30.76
C ASN A 536 -24.15 28.47 31.68
N LEU A 537 -25.15 29.25 32.11
CA LEU A 537 -24.97 30.33 33.07
C LEU A 537 -24.54 29.81 34.45
N LYS A 538 -25.16 28.73 34.94
CA LYS A 538 -24.74 28.05 36.18
C LYS A 538 -23.31 27.52 36.11
N PHE A 539 -22.91 26.93 34.97
CA PHE A 539 -21.52 26.50 34.78
C PHE A 539 -20.58 27.69 34.83
N ILE A 540 -20.80 28.75 34.04
CA ILE A 540 -19.91 29.93 34.03
C ILE A 540 -19.78 30.52 35.44
N LYS A 541 -20.91 30.67 36.16
CA LYS A 541 -20.94 31.18 37.53
C LYS A 541 -20.17 30.27 38.50
N ASN A 542 -20.48 28.97 38.52
CA ASN A 542 -19.85 28.02 39.44
C ASN A 542 -18.36 27.82 39.14
N THR A 543 -17.97 27.79 37.87
CA THR A 543 -16.57 27.59 37.49
C THR A 543 -15.73 28.84 37.73
N PHE A 544 -16.31 30.05 37.60
CA PHE A 544 -15.66 31.30 38.00
C PHE A 544 -15.48 31.40 39.53
N LEU A 545 -16.52 31.05 40.30
CA LEU A 545 -16.45 30.97 41.77
C LEU A 545 -15.44 29.92 42.26
N ASN A 546 -15.39 28.76 41.61
CA ASN A 546 -14.44 27.69 41.96
C ASN A 546 -12.99 28.04 41.57
N PHE A 547 -12.78 28.85 40.53
CA PHE A 547 -11.46 29.39 40.17
C PHE A 547 -10.96 30.40 41.22
N LEU A 548 -11.85 31.27 41.71
CA LEU A 548 -11.52 32.25 42.76
C LEU A 548 -11.21 31.60 44.12
N THR A 549 -11.75 30.42 44.40
CA THR A 549 -11.57 29.70 45.67
C THR A 549 -10.35 28.76 45.68
N LEU A 550 -9.49 28.80 44.65
CA LEU A 550 -8.27 27.96 44.52
C LEU A 550 -8.50 26.46 44.73
N ASN A 551 -9.73 25.98 44.48
CA ASN A 551 -10.01 24.55 44.56
C ASN A 551 -9.31 23.84 43.39
N GLU A 552 -8.40 22.91 43.68
CA GLU A 552 -7.61 22.26 42.65
C GLU A 552 -8.45 21.55 41.59
N ASN A 553 -9.67 21.08 41.86
CA ASN A 553 -10.52 20.48 40.82
C ASN A 553 -11.14 21.51 39.85
N ALA A 554 -11.15 22.80 40.20
CA ALA A 554 -11.78 23.87 39.43
C ALA A 554 -11.00 24.28 38.17
N SER A 555 -9.67 24.22 38.23
CA SER A 555 -8.81 24.72 37.14
C SER A 555 -8.92 23.86 35.88
N TYR A 556 -9.06 22.53 36.00
CA TYR A 556 -9.29 21.64 34.87
C TYR A 556 -10.64 21.90 34.18
N ASP A 557 -11.72 21.91 34.94
CA ASP A 557 -13.08 22.12 34.41
C ASP A 557 -13.22 23.49 33.74
N PHE A 558 -12.59 24.52 34.30
CA PHE A 558 -12.51 25.84 33.70
C PHE A 558 -11.81 25.82 32.36
N VAL A 559 -10.56 25.35 32.32
CA VAL A 559 -9.73 25.35 31.11
C VAL A 559 -10.35 24.47 30.02
N SER A 560 -10.78 23.26 30.39
CA SER A 560 -11.39 22.30 29.47
C SER A 560 -12.73 22.82 28.94
N GLY A 561 -13.61 23.25 29.85
CA GLY A 561 -14.96 23.73 29.54
C GLY A 561 -14.99 25.05 28.76
N LEU A 562 -14.07 25.98 29.05
CA LEU A 562 -13.93 27.23 28.30
C LEU A 562 -13.45 26.96 26.87
N GLY A 563 -12.41 26.13 26.70
CA GLY A 563 -11.89 25.74 25.40
C GLY A 563 -12.97 25.10 24.53
N TRP A 564 -13.71 24.13 25.07
CA TRP A 564 -14.80 23.45 24.37
C TRP A 564 -15.89 24.43 23.88
N ARG A 565 -16.31 25.38 24.71
CA ARG A 565 -17.35 26.38 24.36
C ARG A 565 -16.88 27.33 23.27
N ILE A 566 -15.64 27.81 23.34
CA ILE A 566 -15.04 28.67 22.29
C ILE A 566 -15.01 27.91 20.96
N GLY A 567 -14.58 26.64 20.97
CA GLY A 567 -14.60 25.78 19.78
C GLY A 567 -15.98 25.66 19.16
N LYS A 568 -16.99 25.41 19.99
CA LYS A 568 -18.38 25.30 19.57
C LYS A 568 -18.92 26.60 18.94
N LEU A 569 -18.65 27.75 19.55
CA LEU A 569 -19.02 29.06 19.01
C LEU A 569 -18.33 29.30 17.64
N LYS A 570 -17.03 29.00 17.54
CA LYS A 570 -16.29 29.08 16.26
C LYS A 570 -16.93 28.22 15.18
N SER A 571 -17.40 27.02 15.50
CA SER A 571 -18.11 26.17 14.52
C SER A 571 -19.42 26.79 14.07
N LYS A 572 -20.24 27.32 14.99
CA LYS A 572 -21.55 27.94 14.64
C LYS A 572 -21.38 29.18 13.74
N LEU A 573 -20.29 29.91 13.89
CA LEU A 573 -19.95 31.08 13.06
C LEU A 573 -19.47 30.68 11.65
N LYS A 574 -18.88 29.50 11.50
CA LYS A 574 -18.42 28.93 10.22
C LYS A 574 -19.58 28.20 9.50
N LYS A 575 -20.52 28.92 8.88
CA LYS A 575 -21.57 28.30 8.03
C LYS A 575 -20.96 27.50 6.86
N GLY A 576 -21.49 26.30 6.58
CA GLY A 576 -21.42 25.67 5.24
C GLY A 576 -20.41 24.55 4.97
N TYR A 577 -19.80 23.89 5.96
CA TYR A 577 -18.62 23.04 5.71
C TYR A 577 -18.86 21.57 5.29
N LEU A 578 -20.08 21.02 5.36
CA LEU A 578 -20.31 19.59 5.09
C LEU A 578 -21.37 19.37 4.01
N LYS A 579 -20.99 18.72 2.90
CA LYS A 579 -21.91 18.31 1.84
C LYS A 579 -22.78 17.16 2.32
N LYS A 580 -24.00 17.47 2.76
CA LYS A 580 -25.01 16.44 3.07
C LYS A 580 -25.54 15.86 1.76
N ILE A 581 -25.49 14.54 1.63
CA ILE A 581 -26.23 13.83 0.59
C ILE A 581 -27.65 13.54 1.08
N GLN A 582 -28.58 13.32 0.14
CA GLN A 582 -29.99 13.12 0.43
C GLN A 582 -30.54 11.93 -0.36
N CYS A 583 -31.46 11.16 0.21
CA CYS A 583 -32.29 10.22 -0.53
C CYS A 583 -33.55 10.95 -1.04
N PRO A 584 -33.79 11.04 -2.36
CA PRO A 584 -34.96 11.76 -2.89
C PRO A 584 -36.28 11.01 -2.64
N ILE A 585 -36.23 9.71 -2.36
CA ILE A 585 -37.41 8.85 -2.15
C ILE A 585 -37.96 9.00 -0.72
N CYS A 586 -37.08 8.97 0.31
CA CYS A 586 -37.50 9.01 1.72
C CYS A 586 -37.02 10.24 2.48
N ASN A 587 -36.39 11.19 1.79
CA ASN A 587 -35.82 12.43 2.35
C ASN A 587 -34.75 12.26 3.43
N TRP A 588 -34.21 11.05 3.63
CA TRP A 588 -33.07 10.82 4.52
C TRP A 588 -31.89 11.70 4.11
N GLN A 589 -31.18 12.29 5.08
CA GLN A 589 -29.99 13.10 4.87
C GLN A 589 -28.84 12.59 5.73
N GLY A 590 -27.64 12.55 5.18
CA GLY A 590 -26.45 12.18 5.94
C GLY A 590 -25.16 12.40 5.17
N PRO A 591 -24.02 11.96 5.74
CA PRO A 591 -22.71 12.14 5.11
C PRO A 591 -22.46 11.16 3.96
N SER A 592 -23.03 9.95 4.03
CA SER A 592 -22.81 8.88 3.06
C SER A 592 -23.94 7.85 3.06
N PHE A 593 -24.21 7.22 1.91
CA PHE A 593 -25.12 6.06 1.84
C PHE A 593 -24.36 4.80 2.27
N LEU A 594 -25.09 3.78 2.72
CA LEU A 594 -24.48 2.51 3.11
C LEU A 594 -23.73 1.90 1.91
N PRO A 595 -22.56 1.28 2.15
CA PRO A 595 -21.92 0.47 1.12
C PRO A 595 -22.79 -0.75 0.80
N TYR A 596 -22.65 -1.26 -0.42
CA TYR A 596 -23.23 -2.54 -0.82
C TYR A 596 -22.20 -3.31 -1.64
N LYS A 597 -21.90 -4.55 -1.23
CA LYS A 597 -20.71 -5.29 -1.68
C LYS A 597 -19.44 -4.42 -1.50
N LYS A 598 -18.58 -4.34 -2.54
CA LYS A 598 -17.32 -3.58 -2.51
C LYS A 598 -17.48 -2.09 -2.87
N THR A 599 -18.70 -1.61 -3.10
CA THR A 599 -18.95 -0.25 -3.59
C THR A 599 -19.59 0.61 -2.50
N GLU A 600 -19.01 1.78 -2.25
CA GLU A 600 -19.52 2.75 -1.27
C GLU A 600 -20.69 3.58 -1.80
N ASN A 601 -21.42 4.22 -0.88
CA ASN A 601 -22.51 5.15 -1.18
C ASN A 601 -23.64 4.59 -2.06
N ARG A 602 -24.03 3.33 -1.83
CA ARG A 602 -24.99 2.60 -2.67
C ARG A 602 -26.40 2.60 -2.11
N GLN A 603 -26.57 2.20 -0.85
CA GLN A 603 -27.87 1.88 -0.29
C GLN A 603 -28.34 2.90 0.75
N CYS A 604 -29.55 3.42 0.59
CA CYS A 604 -30.14 4.33 1.59
C CYS A 604 -30.37 3.59 2.92
N PRO A 605 -29.88 4.11 4.07
CA PRO A 605 -30.05 3.45 5.36
C PRO A 605 -31.49 3.45 5.88
N ARG A 606 -32.36 4.33 5.34
CA ARG A 606 -33.75 4.46 5.77
C ARG A 606 -34.70 3.60 4.93
N CYS A 607 -34.63 3.69 3.60
CA CYS A 607 -35.58 3.00 2.72
C CYS A 607 -34.94 1.92 1.84
N ASN A 608 -33.67 1.58 2.05
CA ASN A 608 -32.92 0.56 1.32
C ASN A 608 -32.82 0.79 -0.20
N SER A 609 -33.11 2.00 -0.68
CA SER A 609 -33.05 2.34 -2.11
C SER A 609 -31.60 2.42 -2.61
N PHE A 610 -31.37 1.87 -3.80
CA PHE A 610 -30.10 1.98 -4.50
C PHE A 610 -30.04 3.23 -5.37
N GLU A 611 -28.85 3.60 -5.84
CA GLU A 611 -28.61 4.71 -6.77
C GLU A 611 -29.50 4.65 -8.02
N ARG A 612 -29.73 3.45 -8.59
CA ARG A 612 -30.65 3.24 -9.71
C ARG A 612 -32.11 3.57 -9.37
N HIS A 613 -32.59 3.19 -8.18
CA HIS A 613 -33.97 3.51 -7.75
C HIS A 613 -34.11 5.03 -7.56
N ARG A 614 -33.08 5.68 -6.99
CA ARG A 614 -33.05 7.14 -6.82
C ARG A 614 -33.04 7.87 -8.16
N PHE A 615 -32.30 7.34 -9.13
CA PHE A 615 -32.28 7.86 -10.49
C PHE A 615 -33.65 7.72 -11.17
N LEU A 616 -34.25 6.53 -11.18
CA LEU A 616 -35.58 6.32 -11.75
C LEU A 616 -36.63 7.22 -11.09
N TYR A 617 -36.63 7.32 -9.76
CA TYR A 617 -37.57 8.16 -9.03
C TYR A 617 -37.49 9.64 -9.46
N LEU A 618 -36.27 10.19 -9.57
CA LEU A 618 -36.07 11.57 -10.02
C LEU A 618 -36.47 11.77 -11.48
N TYR A 619 -36.20 10.78 -12.33
CA TYR A 619 -36.60 10.80 -13.73
C TYR A 619 -38.12 10.80 -13.87
N LEU A 620 -38.81 9.84 -13.26
CA LEU A 620 -40.28 9.75 -13.23
C LEU A 620 -40.92 11.04 -12.70
N LYS A 621 -40.37 11.62 -11.63
CA LYS A 621 -40.86 12.87 -11.07
C LYS A 621 -40.80 14.04 -12.06
N ARG A 622 -39.90 14.00 -13.05
CA ARG A 622 -39.73 15.04 -14.06
C ARG A 622 -40.60 14.81 -15.30
N ILE A 623 -40.81 13.55 -15.69
CA ILE A 623 -41.54 13.22 -16.93
C ILE A 623 -43.04 12.96 -16.73
N LEU A 624 -43.46 12.55 -15.54
CA LEU A 624 -44.88 12.34 -15.25
C LEU A 624 -45.56 13.71 -15.15
N ASN A 625 -46.37 14.02 -16.15
CA ASN A 625 -47.14 15.25 -16.27
C ASN A 625 -48.50 15.10 -15.54
N LYS A 626 -49.43 16.05 -15.76
CA LYS A 626 -50.78 16.02 -15.16
C LYS A 626 -51.78 15.12 -15.90
N GLU A 627 -51.40 14.53 -17.03
CA GLU A 627 -52.31 13.71 -17.83
C GLU A 627 -52.59 12.38 -17.13
N LYS A 628 -53.76 11.80 -17.42
CA LYS A 628 -54.16 10.52 -16.88
C LYS A 628 -53.50 9.41 -17.70
N ILE A 629 -52.68 8.58 -17.07
CA ILE A 629 -51.99 7.46 -17.73
C ILE A 629 -52.26 6.14 -17.02
N LYS A 630 -52.24 5.05 -17.78
CA LYS A 630 -52.27 3.67 -17.28
C LYS A 630 -50.86 3.10 -17.29
N LEU A 631 -50.36 2.76 -16.09
CA LEU A 631 -48.96 2.40 -15.85
C LEU A 631 -48.84 0.96 -15.35
N LEU A 632 -48.03 0.15 -16.04
CA LEU A 632 -47.61 -1.17 -15.58
C LEU A 632 -46.20 -1.12 -14.97
N HIS A 633 -46.03 -1.60 -13.75
CA HIS A 633 -44.73 -1.69 -13.08
C HIS A 633 -44.39 -3.14 -12.75
N ILE A 634 -43.38 -3.68 -13.42
CA ILE A 634 -42.92 -5.05 -13.28
C ILE A 634 -41.83 -5.12 -12.20
N ALA A 635 -41.92 -6.11 -11.30
CA ALA A 635 -41.04 -6.31 -10.14
C ALA A 635 -40.78 -5.01 -9.33
N PRO A 636 -41.84 -4.40 -8.76
CA PRO A 636 -41.80 -3.01 -8.33
C PRO A 636 -40.90 -2.73 -7.13
N GLU A 637 -40.09 -1.67 -7.18
CA GLU A 637 -39.35 -1.24 -6.00
C GLU A 637 -40.24 -0.48 -5.01
N LYS A 638 -40.25 -0.91 -3.75
CA LYS A 638 -41.17 -0.41 -2.69
C LYS A 638 -41.30 1.12 -2.61
N GLY A 639 -40.19 1.85 -2.76
CA GLY A 639 -40.19 3.31 -2.67
C GLY A 639 -40.86 3.99 -3.87
N ILE A 640 -40.71 3.40 -5.05
CA ILE A 640 -41.26 3.93 -6.31
C ILE A 640 -42.73 3.52 -6.44
N SER A 641 -43.07 2.28 -6.08
CA SER A 641 -44.46 1.83 -6.06
C SER A 641 -45.33 2.67 -5.13
N LYS A 642 -44.81 3.04 -3.96
CA LYS A 642 -45.52 3.94 -3.04
C LYS A 642 -45.76 5.30 -3.68
N TYR A 643 -44.71 5.90 -4.26
CA TYR A 643 -44.83 7.20 -4.95
C TYR A 643 -45.86 7.20 -6.08
N LEU A 644 -45.91 6.12 -6.87
CA LEU A 644 -46.84 6.00 -8.01
C LEU A 644 -48.28 5.74 -7.55
N LYS A 645 -48.49 4.89 -6.53
CA LYS A 645 -49.82 4.63 -5.96
C LYS A 645 -50.49 5.88 -5.40
N ASP A 646 -49.71 6.83 -4.87
CA ASP A 646 -50.23 8.06 -4.28
C ASP A 646 -50.66 9.10 -5.34
N LYS A 647 -50.53 8.82 -6.66
CA LYS A 647 -50.85 9.76 -7.75
C LYS A 647 -52.24 9.49 -8.34
N LYS A 648 -53.15 10.47 -8.18
CA LYS A 648 -54.53 10.41 -8.70
C LYS A 648 -54.63 10.28 -10.22
N ASN A 649 -53.65 10.80 -10.96
CA ASN A 649 -53.62 10.76 -12.42
C ASN A 649 -52.91 9.51 -13.00
N ILE A 650 -52.57 8.53 -12.16
CA ILE A 650 -51.92 7.30 -12.61
C ILE A 650 -52.80 6.11 -12.22
N GLU A 651 -53.36 5.43 -13.21
CA GLU A 651 -53.94 4.10 -13.03
C GLU A 651 -52.79 3.09 -12.89
N TYR A 652 -52.35 2.88 -11.65
CA TYR A 652 -51.17 2.10 -11.33
C TYR A 652 -51.49 0.60 -11.13
N LEU A 653 -50.82 -0.25 -11.91
CA LEU A 653 -50.83 -1.69 -11.73
C LEU A 653 -49.39 -2.20 -11.58
N SER A 654 -49.16 -3.14 -10.66
CA SER A 654 -47.87 -3.81 -10.54
C SER A 654 -47.97 -5.33 -10.61
N ILE A 655 -46.95 -5.95 -11.20
CA ILE A 655 -46.82 -7.40 -11.32
C ILE A 655 -45.46 -7.91 -10.84
N ASP A 656 -45.41 -9.14 -10.34
CA ASP A 656 -44.19 -9.87 -9.99
C ASP A 656 -44.48 -11.38 -10.07
N ILE A 657 -43.46 -12.22 -10.19
CA ILE A 657 -43.63 -13.68 -10.13
C ILE A 657 -43.94 -14.15 -8.70
N ASP A 658 -43.54 -13.36 -7.71
CA ASP A 658 -43.91 -13.49 -6.29
C ASP A 658 -45.11 -12.60 -5.96
N GLU A 659 -46.25 -13.23 -5.67
CA GLU A 659 -47.51 -12.55 -5.32
C GLU A 659 -47.38 -11.60 -4.13
N LYS A 660 -46.41 -11.82 -3.22
CA LYS A 660 -46.20 -10.97 -2.04
C LYS A 660 -45.55 -9.63 -2.36
N ARG A 661 -45.02 -9.46 -3.58
CA ARG A 661 -44.24 -8.29 -3.99
C ARG A 661 -45.00 -7.30 -4.87
N ALA A 662 -46.13 -7.69 -5.45
CA ALA A 662 -46.89 -6.88 -6.38
C ALA A 662 -48.41 -7.03 -6.22
N MET A 663 -49.18 -6.30 -7.04
CA MET A 663 -50.65 -6.34 -6.97
C MET A 663 -51.24 -7.57 -7.68
N LYS A 664 -50.55 -8.11 -8.68
CA LYS A 664 -50.92 -9.36 -9.37
C LYS A 664 -49.69 -10.23 -9.61
N LYS A 665 -49.86 -11.55 -9.54
CA LYS A 665 -48.83 -12.51 -9.95
C LYS A 665 -48.83 -12.67 -11.47
N ALA A 666 -47.71 -12.43 -12.13
CA ALA A 666 -47.58 -12.64 -13.58
C ALA A 666 -46.12 -12.85 -14.01
N ASP A 667 -45.92 -13.63 -15.07
CA ASP A 667 -44.64 -13.80 -15.76
C ASP A 667 -44.54 -12.82 -16.93
N ILE A 668 -43.46 -12.03 -17.00
CA ILE A 668 -43.25 -11.06 -18.08
C ILE A 668 -43.12 -11.72 -19.46
N THR A 669 -42.78 -13.01 -19.53
CA THR A 669 -42.72 -13.77 -20.79
C THR A 669 -44.10 -14.22 -21.29
N ASN A 670 -45.16 -13.97 -20.51
CA ASN A 670 -46.56 -14.24 -20.86
C ASN A 670 -47.50 -13.31 -20.08
N LEU A 671 -47.67 -12.07 -20.55
CA LEU A 671 -48.42 -11.06 -19.82
C LEU A 671 -49.94 -11.28 -19.99
N PRO A 672 -50.72 -11.36 -18.88
CA PRO A 672 -52.15 -11.63 -18.93
C PRO A 672 -52.97 -10.37 -19.20
N PHE A 673 -52.57 -9.57 -20.19
CA PHE A 673 -53.20 -8.30 -20.54
C PHE A 673 -53.49 -8.23 -22.03
N GLU A 674 -54.54 -7.49 -22.37
CA GLU A 674 -54.92 -7.22 -23.75
C GLU A 674 -53.86 -6.36 -24.45
N ASN A 675 -53.83 -6.44 -25.78
CA ASN A 675 -52.94 -5.63 -26.60
C ASN A 675 -53.23 -4.14 -26.39
N ASN A 676 -52.20 -3.29 -26.41
CA ASN A 676 -52.34 -1.84 -26.30
C ASN A 676 -53.08 -1.36 -25.02
N SER A 677 -52.83 -2.03 -23.89
CA SER A 677 -53.45 -1.72 -22.60
C SER A 677 -52.79 -0.56 -21.84
N PHE A 678 -51.47 -0.34 -22.00
CA PHE A 678 -50.70 0.56 -21.14
C PHE A 678 -50.06 1.72 -21.90
N ASP A 679 -50.04 2.90 -21.27
CA ASP A 679 -49.37 4.11 -21.79
C ASP A 679 -47.88 4.13 -21.40
N LEU A 680 -47.57 3.62 -20.20
CA LEU A 680 -46.21 3.56 -19.66
C LEU A 680 -45.95 2.20 -18.99
N ILE A 681 -44.81 1.57 -19.29
CA ILE A 681 -44.35 0.36 -18.61
C ILE A 681 -42.98 0.60 -17.97
N ILE A 682 -42.78 0.14 -16.73
CA ILE A 682 -41.48 0.15 -16.03
C ILE A 682 -41.00 -1.29 -15.90
N CYS A 683 -39.82 -1.59 -16.47
CA CYS A 683 -39.19 -2.90 -16.45
C CYS A 683 -37.68 -2.77 -16.15
N ASN A 684 -37.32 -2.75 -14.86
CA ASN A 684 -35.94 -2.51 -14.43
C ASN A 684 -35.32 -3.75 -13.79
N HIS A 685 -34.12 -4.10 -14.24
CA HIS A 685 -33.30 -5.17 -13.68
C HIS A 685 -34.03 -6.53 -13.62
N ILE A 686 -34.70 -6.87 -14.71
CA ILE A 686 -35.52 -8.08 -14.86
C ILE A 686 -34.99 -8.94 -16.01
N LEU A 687 -34.71 -8.34 -17.17
CA LEU A 687 -34.37 -9.09 -18.38
C LEU A 687 -33.08 -9.91 -18.24
N GLU A 688 -32.13 -9.46 -17.43
CA GLU A 688 -30.89 -10.18 -17.15
C GLU A 688 -31.08 -11.46 -16.32
N HIS A 689 -32.26 -11.64 -15.72
CA HIS A 689 -32.63 -12.80 -14.90
C HIS A 689 -33.46 -13.84 -15.66
N ILE A 690 -33.84 -13.58 -16.92
CA ILE A 690 -34.83 -14.37 -17.64
C ILE A 690 -34.20 -15.05 -18.84
N ASN A 691 -34.36 -16.36 -19.01
CA ASN A 691 -33.78 -17.07 -20.16
C ASN A 691 -34.28 -16.57 -21.53
N ASN A 692 -35.57 -16.22 -21.66
CA ASN A 692 -36.15 -15.75 -22.92
C ASN A 692 -36.55 -14.25 -22.86
N ASP A 693 -35.55 -13.37 -22.82
CA ASP A 693 -35.75 -11.93 -22.84
C ASP A 693 -36.41 -11.42 -24.13
N LYS A 694 -36.11 -12.05 -25.27
CA LYS A 694 -36.73 -11.70 -26.56
C LYS A 694 -38.24 -11.85 -26.54
N LYS A 695 -38.76 -12.88 -25.85
CA LYS A 695 -40.20 -13.07 -25.64
C LYS A 695 -40.75 -12.04 -24.66
N ALA A 696 -40.06 -11.77 -23.56
CA ALA A 696 -40.44 -10.72 -22.62
C ALA A 696 -40.55 -9.33 -23.29
N ILE A 697 -39.57 -8.96 -24.12
CA ILE A 697 -39.59 -7.70 -24.90
C ILE A 697 -40.77 -7.68 -25.88
N SER A 698 -41.08 -8.81 -26.52
CA SER A 698 -42.26 -8.92 -27.39
C SER A 698 -43.58 -8.75 -26.63
N GLU A 699 -43.71 -9.32 -25.43
CA GLU A 699 -44.89 -9.12 -24.58
C GLU A 699 -45.02 -7.66 -24.11
N LEU A 700 -43.92 -7.01 -23.75
CA LEU A 700 -43.89 -5.57 -23.45
C LEU A 700 -44.42 -4.75 -24.63
N ALA A 701 -43.93 -5.03 -25.84
CA ALA A 701 -44.39 -4.35 -27.06
C ALA A 701 -45.88 -4.61 -27.33
N LYS A 702 -46.36 -5.84 -27.12
CA LYS A 702 -47.76 -6.23 -27.33
C LYS A 702 -48.72 -5.42 -26.44
N VAL A 703 -48.45 -5.32 -25.14
CA VAL A 703 -49.36 -4.69 -24.18
C VAL A 703 -49.21 -3.16 -24.12
N LEU A 704 -48.14 -2.58 -24.67
CA LEU A 704 -47.94 -1.14 -24.78
C LEU A 704 -48.75 -0.55 -25.94
N LYS A 705 -49.39 0.61 -25.75
CA LYS A 705 -50.08 1.35 -26.82
C LYS A 705 -49.09 1.89 -27.86
N LYS A 706 -49.56 2.11 -29.09
CA LYS A 706 -48.80 2.85 -30.11
C LYS A 706 -48.48 4.27 -29.60
N GLY A 707 -47.24 4.71 -29.70
CA GLY A 707 -46.75 5.95 -29.09
C GLY A 707 -46.56 5.88 -27.57
N GLY A 708 -46.96 4.78 -26.92
CA GLY A 708 -46.66 4.51 -25.51
C GLY A 708 -45.17 4.24 -25.30
N GLN A 709 -44.72 4.36 -24.05
CA GLN A 709 -43.31 4.22 -23.69
C GLN A 709 -43.06 3.11 -22.67
N THR A 710 -41.93 2.41 -22.81
CA THR A 710 -41.39 1.51 -21.80
C THR A 710 -40.04 2.02 -21.32
N ILE A 711 -39.84 2.07 -19.99
CA ILE A 711 -38.55 2.37 -19.37
C ILE A 711 -37.90 1.05 -19.00
N ILE A 712 -36.75 0.76 -19.63
CA ILE A 712 -35.99 -0.47 -19.39
C ILE A 712 -34.59 -0.13 -18.86
N SER A 713 -34.18 -0.78 -17.77
CA SER A 713 -32.79 -0.73 -17.31
C SER A 713 -32.26 -2.13 -17.04
N VAL A 714 -30.99 -2.34 -17.40
CA VAL A 714 -30.25 -3.60 -17.21
C VAL A 714 -28.79 -3.29 -16.88
N PRO A 715 -28.07 -4.20 -16.21
CA PRO A 715 -26.62 -4.09 -16.05
C PRO A 715 -25.95 -4.17 -17.42
N LEU A 716 -25.17 -3.13 -17.76
CA LEU A 716 -24.44 -3.07 -19.02
C LEU A 716 -22.97 -3.48 -18.85
N SER A 717 -22.49 -4.25 -19.81
CA SER A 717 -21.08 -4.63 -19.98
C SER A 717 -20.24 -3.44 -20.44
N ILE A 718 -18.94 -3.46 -20.14
CA ILE A 718 -17.97 -2.58 -20.81
C ILE A 718 -17.83 -2.95 -22.30
N ASN A 719 -18.13 -4.20 -22.64
CA ASN A 719 -18.10 -4.67 -24.02
C ASN A 719 -19.33 -4.19 -24.79
N LYS A 720 -19.15 -3.95 -26.09
CA LYS A 720 -20.23 -3.58 -27.02
C LYS A 720 -21.27 -4.68 -27.22
N ARG A 721 -20.83 -5.95 -27.08
CA ARG A 721 -21.64 -7.16 -27.27
C ARG A 721 -22.09 -7.76 -25.94
N THR A 722 -23.26 -8.40 -25.98
CA THR A 722 -23.89 -9.16 -24.90
C THR A 722 -23.09 -10.43 -24.65
N ILE A 723 -22.84 -10.70 -23.38
CA ILE A 723 -22.19 -11.93 -22.91
C ILE A 723 -23.30 -12.84 -22.40
N GLU A 724 -23.51 -13.95 -23.10
CA GLU A 724 -24.48 -14.98 -22.76
C GLU A 724 -23.90 -16.33 -23.19
N ASP A 725 -23.82 -17.28 -22.26
CA ASP A 725 -23.30 -18.63 -22.52
C ASP A 725 -24.20 -19.64 -21.79
N PRO A 726 -25.03 -20.41 -22.53
CA PRO A 726 -25.90 -21.43 -21.97
C PRO A 726 -25.18 -22.52 -21.15
N LYS A 727 -23.86 -22.66 -21.31
CA LYS A 727 -23.05 -23.62 -20.53
C LYS A 727 -22.81 -23.14 -19.10
N ILE A 728 -22.98 -21.85 -18.78
CA ILE A 728 -22.80 -21.29 -17.45
C ILE A 728 -24.04 -21.56 -16.58
N LYS A 729 -23.95 -22.56 -15.70
CA LYS A 729 -25.08 -23.00 -14.87
C LYS A 729 -24.93 -22.74 -13.36
N THR A 730 -23.70 -22.61 -12.86
CA THR A 730 -23.43 -22.47 -11.41
C THR A 730 -23.53 -21.01 -10.95
N ASP A 731 -23.94 -20.79 -9.70
CA ASP A 731 -23.98 -19.45 -9.09
C ASP A 731 -22.60 -18.76 -9.07
N GLU A 732 -21.55 -19.55 -8.86
CA GLU A 732 -20.16 -19.08 -8.81
C GLU A 732 -19.65 -18.63 -10.19
N ASP A 733 -19.95 -19.40 -11.24
CA ASP A 733 -19.61 -18.99 -12.61
C ASP A 733 -20.43 -17.79 -13.07
N ARG A 734 -21.71 -17.71 -12.68
CA ARG A 734 -22.56 -16.54 -12.96
C ARG A 734 -22.06 -15.29 -12.25
N GLU A 735 -21.66 -15.38 -10.98
CA GLU A 735 -21.06 -14.23 -10.28
C GLU A 735 -19.71 -13.82 -10.89
N ARG A 736 -18.91 -14.77 -11.38
CA ARG A 736 -17.64 -14.51 -12.07
C ARG A 736 -17.83 -13.84 -13.43
N VAL A 737 -18.77 -14.30 -14.24
CA VAL A 737 -18.95 -13.85 -15.64
C VAL A 737 -19.96 -12.72 -15.76
N TYR A 738 -21.11 -12.82 -15.10
CA TYR A 738 -22.21 -11.85 -15.18
C TYR A 738 -22.27 -10.89 -13.99
N GLN A 739 -21.29 -10.96 -13.08
CA GLN A 739 -21.13 -10.08 -11.92
C GLN A 739 -22.21 -10.23 -10.83
N TYR A 740 -23.15 -11.16 -11.02
CA TYR A 740 -24.20 -11.51 -10.06
C TYR A 740 -24.72 -12.92 -10.30
N LYS A 741 -24.84 -13.72 -9.23
CA LYS A 741 -25.25 -15.13 -9.29
C LYS A 741 -26.62 -15.39 -9.93
N GLY A 742 -27.52 -14.41 -9.86
CA GLY A 742 -28.86 -14.52 -10.46
C GLY A 742 -28.93 -14.12 -11.93
N HIS A 743 -27.88 -13.55 -12.52
CA HIS A 743 -27.91 -13.16 -13.93
C HIS A 743 -27.64 -14.37 -14.83
N VAL A 744 -28.31 -14.41 -15.98
CA VAL A 744 -28.05 -15.39 -17.06
C VAL A 744 -27.34 -14.75 -18.26
N ARG A 745 -27.20 -13.42 -18.26
CA ARG A 745 -26.46 -12.66 -19.28
C ARG A 745 -25.98 -11.32 -18.75
N LEU A 746 -25.07 -10.69 -19.48
CA LEU A 746 -24.64 -9.30 -19.29
C LEU A 746 -24.73 -8.54 -20.60
N TYR A 747 -25.64 -7.57 -20.69
CA TYR A 747 -25.97 -6.89 -21.94
C TYR A 747 -24.87 -5.99 -22.47
N GLY A 748 -24.64 -6.02 -23.78
CA GLY A 748 -23.71 -5.12 -24.46
C GLY A 748 -24.26 -3.70 -24.59
N THR A 749 -23.39 -2.69 -24.50
CA THR A 749 -23.80 -1.28 -24.58
C THR A 749 -24.36 -0.87 -25.94
N GLU A 750 -24.02 -1.58 -27.01
CA GLU A 750 -24.51 -1.31 -28.37
C GLU A 750 -25.59 -2.31 -28.78
N GLU A 751 -25.38 -3.60 -28.53
CA GLU A 751 -26.30 -4.66 -28.96
C GLU A 751 -27.66 -4.62 -28.27
N PHE A 752 -27.74 -4.20 -27.00
CA PHE A 752 -29.02 -4.19 -26.28
C PHE A 752 -30.05 -3.18 -26.85
N PRO A 753 -29.68 -1.91 -27.11
CA PRO A 753 -30.54 -1.00 -27.87
C PRO A 753 -30.93 -1.52 -29.25
N GLU A 754 -30.02 -2.18 -29.98
CA GLU A 754 -30.33 -2.77 -31.28
C GLU A 754 -31.38 -3.88 -31.18
N LEU A 755 -31.29 -4.73 -30.15
CA LEU A 755 -32.29 -5.75 -29.86
C LEU A 755 -33.67 -5.14 -29.62
N LEU A 756 -33.74 -4.07 -28.82
CA LEU A 756 -34.97 -3.33 -28.56
C LEU A 756 -35.52 -2.69 -29.84
N ASN A 757 -34.67 -2.09 -30.68
CA ASN A 757 -35.06 -1.54 -31.98
C ASN A 757 -35.64 -2.61 -32.91
N LYS A 758 -35.00 -3.79 -33.00
CA LYS A 758 -35.50 -4.94 -33.78
C LYS A 758 -36.86 -5.46 -33.30
N LYS A 759 -37.27 -5.12 -32.08
CA LYS A 759 -38.57 -5.49 -31.50
C LYS A 759 -39.64 -4.40 -31.61
N GLY A 760 -39.41 -3.39 -32.45
CA GLY A 760 -40.41 -2.37 -32.78
C GLY A 760 -40.39 -1.14 -31.87
N PHE A 761 -39.31 -0.94 -31.11
CA PHE A 761 -39.14 0.25 -30.30
C PHE A 761 -38.22 1.27 -30.96
N LYS A 762 -38.49 2.56 -30.76
CA LYS A 762 -37.52 3.63 -30.93
C LYS A 762 -36.84 3.87 -29.58
N VAL A 763 -35.53 3.60 -29.50
CA VAL A 763 -34.80 3.63 -28.22
C VAL A 763 -34.01 4.93 -28.03
N THR A 764 -34.22 5.58 -26.88
CA THR A 764 -33.41 6.72 -26.40
C THR A 764 -32.72 6.36 -25.10
N LYS A 765 -31.40 6.56 -25.02
CA LYS A 765 -30.61 6.32 -23.80
C LYS A 765 -30.58 7.56 -22.92
N ILE A 766 -30.85 7.41 -21.63
CA ILE A 766 -30.75 8.46 -20.64
C ILE A 766 -29.76 8.05 -19.56
N GLU A 767 -28.67 8.82 -19.46
CA GLU A 767 -27.69 8.68 -18.39
C GLU A 767 -27.90 9.74 -17.31
N SER A 768 -27.76 9.35 -16.04
CA SER A 768 -27.98 10.26 -14.91
C SER A 768 -27.13 11.53 -14.97
N LYS A 769 -25.87 11.40 -15.43
CA LYS A 769 -24.90 12.49 -15.55
C LYS A 769 -25.18 13.46 -16.69
N GLN A 770 -25.88 13.01 -17.72
CA GLN A 770 -26.26 13.82 -18.86
C GLN A 770 -27.60 14.52 -18.60
N PHE A 771 -28.50 13.85 -17.87
CA PHE A 771 -29.86 14.33 -17.64
C PHE A 771 -30.01 15.31 -16.46
N PHE A 772 -29.16 15.18 -15.43
CA PHE A 772 -29.22 16.03 -14.23
C PHE A 772 -27.96 16.88 -14.03
N PRO A 773 -28.08 18.11 -13.48
CA PRO A 773 -26.91 18.92 -13.10
C PRO A 773 -26.00 18.18 -12.12
N LYS A 774 -24.70 18.50 -12.15
CA LYS A 774 -23.67 17.87 -11.32
C LYS A 774 -24.00 17.95 -9.82
N GLU A 775 -24.61 19.04 -9.37
CA GLU A 775 -25.07 19.26 -8.00
C GLU A 775 -26.13 18.23 -7.61
N THR A 776 -27.07 17.92 -8.50
CA THR A 776 -28.13 16.94 -8.30
C THR A 776 -27.56 15.52 -8.25
N VAL A 777 -26.66 15.19 -9.19
CA VAL A 777 -25.97 13.90 -9.23
C VAL A 777 -25.18 13.65 -7.95
N ASN A 778 -24.47 14.66 -7.45
CA ASN A 778 -23.69 14.55 -6.20
C ASN A 778 -24.59 14.52 -4.96
N LYS A 779 -25.60 15.39 -4.88
CA LYS A 779 -26.52 15.48 -3.73
C LYS A 779 -27.27 14.17 -3.53
N PHE A 780 -27.74 13.55 -4.61
CA PHE A 780 -28.52 12.32 -4.54
C PHE A 780 -27.72 11.07 -4.86
N VAL A 781 -26.39 11.17 -5.02
CA VAL A 781 -25.44 10.10 -5.40
C VAL A 781 -26.00 9.17 -6.48
N LEU A 782 -26.23 9.71 -7.68
CA LEU A 782 -26.80 8.96 -8.79
C LEU A 782 -25.73 8.08 -9.48
N GLY A 783 -26.13 6.86 -9.84
CA GLY A 783 -25.24 5.82 -10.39
C GLY A 783 -24.87 6.05 -11.86
N ARG A 784 -24.13 5.10 -12.45
CA ARG A 784 -23.85 5.06 -13.89
C ARG A 784 -24.93 4.28 -14.68
N ASP A 785 -26.05 3.99 -14.05
CA ASP A 785 -27.15 3.27 -14.67
C ASP A 785 -27.71 4.07 -15.86
N VAL A 786 -28.14 3.33 -16.88
CA VAL A 786 -28.71 3.88 -18.11
C VAL A 786 -30.16 3.44 -18.19
N LEU A 787 -31.07 4.41 -18.35
CA LEU A 787 -32.46 4.13 -18.68
C LEU A 787 -32.60 4.10 -20.21
N HIS A 788 -33.20 3.05 -20.74
CA HIS A 788 -33.57 2.93 -22.15
C HIS A 788 -35.05 3.25 -22.26
N LEU A 789 -35.37 4.41 -22.83
CA LEU A 789 -36.73 4.82 -23.14
C LEU A 789 -37.08 4.21 -24.49
N CYS A 790 -38.08 3.34 -24.50
CA CYS A 790 -38.48 2.56 -25.65
C CYS A 790 -39.89 2.98 -26.05
N GLU A 791 -40.01 3.80 -27.09
CA GLU A 791 -41.30 4.24 -27.63
C GLU A 791 -41.77 3.22 -28.68
N LYS A 792 -43.02 2.74 -28.58
CA LYS A 792 -43.56 1.81 -29.59
C LYS A 792 -44.00 2.58 -30.83
N LEU A 793 -43.42 2.18 -31.97
CA LEU A 793 -43.68 2.77 -33.29
C LEU A 793 -45.06 2.42 -33.86
#